data_AF-A0A328C4R2-F1
#
_entry.id   AF-A0A328C4R2-F1
#
_cell.length_a   1.000
_cell.length_b   1.000
_cell.length_c   1.000
_cell.angle_alpha   90.00
_cell.angle_beta   90.00
_cell.angle_gamma   90.00
#
_symmetry.space_group_name_H-M   'P 1'
#
loop_
_entity.id
_entity.type
_entity.pdbx_description
1 polymer ?
#
loop_
_entity_poly.entity_id
_entity_poly.type
_entity_poly.pdbx_seq_one_letter_code
_entity_poly.pdbx_strand_id
1 'polypeptide(L)'
;MAHDDRPGFEGARFVVLNQEVTGAWLPRVKFRHRDGGAGMNAAQDRKGSASDGEERGSLIERFFPSEAVTEASRKERYQRGKTAHTIFTWWARRPFAAVSGVVVTSLMRGDVQVEQVREAVEGYCRERGGHAHQAVMAQLARPGEQRVLDMFSGGATIPLEAASLGARAYSVDNNELAHFIQRALLQESQRGPQLAALVAREGRVLLEALREETAAFFPARDAGEAGRTLAYVWSRQVRCGACDGEFSLSKRPWLVKRGGRAVHVARRPDPALQTMSTELCDHGEPPEEGRAWSGRRAICPFCEAEMTRGALVEALKVSGSEELSALVRSTGRWTRGRKSYVRAEGALASASMLQEALARDLRALSAELPEVELPQWSGVTNPSLYGLAGHAELFSPRQLAVLVRLCRLLGEHHRRWELVHGAELARALAAFLSGLLDQLVDWNSRLTTWIAQNEQVGRALSGPGIPMVWDFAEIDPTEEGPANLWDKLDRIVRGLKSVPCFEHVPVVLRADARCLPFEDGFFDVVATDPPYFDNLYYNVLADCIFVWKRLALGAVFPELFAAPRTDQSRELTMNRHVHTSAQLAQQHYTRGMTQVLAEVRRVLKPQGVLSMIFAHSTVEAWAAMVQAFDEAALALVAVWPMNVERSQRPRAMRSRAVNTSFVLVGKRRLKEPPPVSWDEVQQRLKTQLHREARALAEQGLSIDEQGRTLFGAALGLLSQAGRPLSAGEVLSWEERVEQAARQVEALVEGFELSRR
;
A
#
# COMPACT_ATOMS: atom_id res chain seq x y z
N MET A 1 -18.77 56.52 -15.95
CA MET A 1 -20.02 56.07 -15.30
C MET A 1 -19.76 54.64 -14.85
N ALA A 2 -19.13 54.48 -13.68
CA ALA A 2 -19.77 54.18 -12.37
C ALA A 2 -20.12 52.68 -12.27
N HIS A 3 -19.74 51.91 -11.26
CA HIS A 3 -18.98 52.15 -10.03
C HIS A 3 -18.41 50.80 -9.53
N ASP A 4 -17.27 50.89 -8.86
CA ASP A 4 -16.50 49.85 -8.17
C ASP A 4 -17.05 49.67 -6.74
N ASP A 5 -17.09 48.44 -6.21
CA ASP A 5 -17.44 48.15 -4.81
C ASP A 5 -16.52 47.05 -4.24
N ARG A 6 -15.47 47.49 -3.55
CA ARG A 6 -14.75 46.73 -2.51
C ARG A 6 -14.80 47.56 -1.23
N PRO A 7 -15.09 46.97 -0.05
CA PRO A 7 -14.84 47.66 1.20
C PRO A 7 -13.41 47.38 1.67
N GLY A 8 -12.63 48.45 1.82
CA GLY A 8 -11.45 48.49 2.65
C GLY A 8 -11.82 48.80 4.11
N PHE A 9 -10.99 48.32 5.04
CA PHE A 9 -10.95 48.84 6.41
C PHE A 9 -9.50 49.14 6.77
N GLU A 10 -9.25 50.40 7.09
CA GLU A 10 -7.98 50.95 7.55
C GLU A 10 -7.75 50.69 9.06
N GLY A 11 -6.49 50.54 9.42
CA GLY A 11 -5.85 51.33 10.49
C GLY A 11 -6.28 51.12 11.95
N ALA A 12 -5.55 50.28 12.67
CA ALA A 12 -5.34 50.44 14.11
C ALA A 12 -3.85 50.26 14.45
N ARG A 13 -3.24 51.31 15.03
CA ARG A 13 -1.89 51.34 15.59
C ARG A 13 -1.91 51.00 17.09
N PHE A 14 -0.73 50.65 17.60
CA PHE A 14 -0.29 50.50 19.01
C PHE A 14 -0.66 49.15 19.66
N VAL A 15 0.18 48.44 20.43
CA VAL A 15 1.32 48.80 21.30
C VAL A 15 2.33 47.63 21.31
N VAL A 16 3.63 47.94 21.26
CA VAL A 16 4.72 47.00 21.60
C VAL A 16 4.73 46.81 23.12
N LEU A 17 4.43 45.61 23.60
CA LEU A 17 4.72 45.20 24.97
C LEU A 17 5.77 44.09 24.93
N ASN A 18 7.00 44.49 25.28
CA ASN A 18 8.03 43.62 25.80
C ASN A 18 7.47 42.86 27.00
N GLN A 19 7.42 41.53 26.93
CA GLN A 19 7.63 40.69 28.10
C GLN A 19 8.57 39.54 27.75
N GLU A 20 9.75 39.62 28.36
CA GLU A 20 10.71 38.54 28.50
C GLU A 20 10.02 37.33 29.13
N VAL A 21 10.04 36.18 28.46
CA VAL A 21 10.01 34.88 29.13
C VAL A 21 11.26 34.14 28.67
N THR A 22 12.20 34.11 29.60
CA THR A 22 13.47 33.40 29.56
C THR A 22 13.24 31.89 29.41
N GLY A 23 13.36 31.39 28.18
CA GLY A 23 13.47 29.96 27.90
C GLY A 23 14.84 29.44 28.32
N ALA A 24 14.90 28.84 29.51
CA ALA A 24 16.10 28.30 30.12
C ALA A 24 16.73 27.16 29.30
N TRP A 25 18.05 27.13 29.37
CA TRP A 25 18.98 26.30 28.61
C TRP A 25 19.21 24.88 29.18
N LEU A 26 19.83 24.03 28.34
CA LEU A 26 20.84 22.96 28.59
C LEU A 26 20.40 21.49 28.36
N PRO A 27 21.33 20.52 28.15
CA PRO A 27 22.49 20.52 27.23
C PRO A 27 22.68 19.20 26.44
N ARG A 28 23.54 19.26 25.42
CA ARG A 28 24.14 18.13 24.68
C ARG A 28 24.80 17.10 25.61
N VAL A 29 24.67 15.80 25.30
CA VAL A 29 25.55 14.75 25.83
C VAL A 29 26.37 14.15 24.68
N LYS A 30 27.68 14.44 24.69
CA LYS A 30 28.69 13.65 24.00
C LYS A 30 29.02 12.44 24.87
N PHE A 31 29.08 11.25 24.29
CA PHE A 31 29.72 10.10 24.92
C PHE A 31 31.23 10.34 24.96
N ARG A 32 31.80 10.54 26.15
CA ARG A 32 33.25 10.43 26.37
C ARG A 32 33.51 9.10 27.06
N HIS A 33 34.28 8.23 26.40
CA HIS A 33 35.00 7.15 27.08
C HIS A 33 35.95 7.79 28.09
N ARG A 34 35.94 7.28 29.33
CA ARG A 34 36.80 7.74 30.41
C ARG A 34 37.82 6.64 30.68
N ASP A 35 39.02 6.80 30.12
CA ASP A 35 40.20 6.08 30.61
C ASP A 35 40.69 6.78 31.88
N GLY A 36 40.97 6.00 32.91
CA GLY A 36 41.39 6.46 34.22
C GLY A 36 42.87 6.85 34.27
N GLY A 37 43.20 7.83 35.12
CA GLY A 37 44.57 8.19 35.46
C GLY A 37 44.65 9.54 36.14
N ALA A 38 44.93 9.55 37.44
CA ALA A 38 45.09 10.74 38.27
C ALA A 38 46.44 11.44 38.02
N GLY A 39 46.48 12.77 38.18
CA GLY A 39 47.73 13.54 38.26
C GLY A 39 47.55 15.05 38.02
N MET A 40 47.74 15.83 39.08
CA MET A 40 47.77 17.30 39.09
C MET A 40 48.97 17.86 38.31
N ASN A 41 48.78 18.90 37.47
CA ASN A 41 49.45 20.20 37.60
C ASN A 41 49.11 21.18 36.45
N ALA A 42 49.32 22.45 36.75
CA ALA A 42 48.86 23.63 36.05
C ALA A 42 49.63 24.02 34.77
N ALA A 43 48.92 24.80 33.94
CA ALA A 43 49.37 25.88 33.06
C ALA A 43 50.19 25.58 31.79
N GLN A 44 49.72 26.24 30.73
CA GLN A 44 50.40 26.73 29.52
C GLN A 44 50.54 25.84 28.27
N ASP A 45 50.11 26.49 27.19
CA ASP A 45 50.57 26.45 25.81
C ASP A 45 49.74 25.76 24.70
N ARG A 46 49.36 26.65 23.78
CA ARG A 46 48.71 26.46 22.50
C ARG A 46 49.64 25.71 21.54
N LYS A 47 49.13 24.64 20.92
CA LYS A 47 49.16 24.37 19.47
C LYS A 47 48.42 23.05 19.23
N GLY A 48 47.13 23.16 18.93
CA GLY A 48 46.31 22.03 18.51
C GLY A 48 46.74 21.56 17.13
N SER A 49 47.30 20.35 17.08
CA SER A 49 47.41 19.53 15.88
C SER A 49 46.00 19.27 15.33
N ALA A 50 45.85 19.42 14.02
CA ALA A 50 44.64 19.06 13.29
C ALA A 50 44.30 17.59 13.57
N SER A 51 43.22 17.35 14.33
CA SER A 51 42.59 16.04 14.42
C SER A 51 41.67 15.88 13.22
N ASP A 52 41.89 14.82 12.45
CA ASP A 52 41.01 14.35 11.38
C ASP A 52 39.53 14.50 11.76
N GLY A 53 38.79 15.27 10.97
CA GLY A 53 37.40 15.59 11.26
C GLY A 53 36.51 14.36 11.18
N GLU A 54 36.00 13.91 12.33
CA GLU A 54 34.84 13.01 12.38
C GLU A 54 33.64 13.72 11.72
N GLU A 55 33.38 13.41 10.46
CA GLU A 55 32.14 13.80 9.77
C GLU A 55 30.95 13.29 10.59
N ARG A 56 30.13 14.21 11.13
CA ARG A 56 28.96 13.86 11.91
C ARG A 56 27.96 13.03 11.08
N GLY A 57 27.29 12.09 11.74
CA GLY A 57 26.29 11.18 11.17
C GLY A 57 25.08 11.86 10.55
N SER A 58 24.19 11.04 9.99
CA SER A 58 22.96 11.49 9.32
C SER A 58 22.00 12.19 10.29
N LEU A 59 21.20 13.13 9.81
CA LEU A 59 20.21 13.87 10.62
C LEU A 59 19.19 12.92 11.24
N ILE A 60 18.80 11.86 10.54
CA ILE A 60 17.83 10.87 11.04
C ILE A 60 18.28 10.14 12.31
N GLU A 61 19.59 10.12 12.60
CA GLU A 61 20.12 9.55 13.85
C GLU A 61 19.72 10.39 15.08
N ARG A 62 19.33 11.65 14.89
CA ARG A 62 19.03 12.61 15.97
C ARG A 62 17.70 13.36 15.83
N PHE A 63 17.10 13.37 14.65
CA PHE A 63 15.85 14.07 14.39
C PHE A 63 15.02 13.42 13.29
N PHE A 64 13.73 13.23 13.57
CA PHE A 64 12.72 12.89 12.57
C PHE A 64 11.46 13.73 12.82
N PRO A 65 10.84 14.30 11.77
CA PRO A 65 9.65 15.17 11.89
C PRO A 65 8.35 14.35 12.09
N SER A 66 8.27 13.54 13.16
CA SER A 66 7.15 12.60 13.41
C SER A 66 5.76 13.22 13.31
N GLU A 67 5.58 14.42 13.88
CA GLU A 67 4.29 15.12 13.89
C GLU A 67 3.90 15.59 12.48
N ALA A 68 4.77 16.34 11.79
CA ALA A 68 4.52 16.84 10.45
C ALA A 68 4.29 15.69 9.45
N VAL A 69 5.07 14.60 9.56
CA VAL A 69 4.88 13.39 8.76
C VAL A 69 3.51 12.76 9.01
N THR A 70 3.10 12.65 10.28
CA THR A 70 1.81 12.10 10.67
C THR A 70 0.65 12.93 10.12
N GLU A 71 0.71 14.25 10.30
CA GLU A 71 -0.30 15.19 9.83
C GLU A 71 -0.45 15.12 8.30
N ALA A 72 0.65 15.20 7.58
CA ALA A 72 0.69 15.17 6.13
C ALA A 72 0.28 13.81 5.55
N SER A 73 0.71 12.70 6.17
CA SER A 73 0.33 11.34 5.77
C SER A 73 -1.18 11.10 5.90
N ARG A 74 -1.81 11.62 6.97
CA ARG A 74 -3.27 11.57 7.13
C ARG A 74 -3.95 12.34 6.00
N LYS A 75 -3.52 13.59 5.73
CA LYS A 75 -4.07 14.43 4.64
C LYS A 75 -3.92 13.77 3.27
N GLU A 76 -2.75 13.24 2.93
CA GLU A 76 -2.48 12.60 1.63
C GLU A 76 -3.42 11.43 1.35
N ARG A 77 -3.74 10.60 2.37
CA ARG A 77 -4.67 9.48 2.20
C ARG A 77 -6.11 9.90 1.94
N TYR A 78 -6.51 11.12 2.28
CA TYR A 78 -7.84 11.66 1.96
C TYR A 78 -7.86 12.42 0.63
N GLN A 79 -6.72 12.92 0.17
CA GLN A 79 -6.59 13.59 -1.12
C GLN A 79 -6.63 12.57 -2.29
N ARG A 80 -7.54 12.80 -3.23
CA ARG A 80 -7.69 11.95 -4.43
C ARG A 80 -6.82 12.47 -5.56
N GLY A 81 -5.85 11.67 -6.01
CA GLY A 81 -5.57 11.56 -7.46
C GLY A 81 -4.42 12.36 -8.09
N LYS A 82 -3.38 12.76 -7.34
CA LYS A 82 -2.24 13.55 -7.88
C LYS A 82 -0.84 12.95 -7.62
N THR A 83 -0.73 11.64 -7.45
CA THR A 83 0.57 10.98 -7.22
C THR A 83 0.78 9.82 -8.17
N ALA A 84 2.05 9.42 -8.37
CA ALA A 84 2.42 8.25 -9.17
C ALA A 84 1.73 6.95 -8.70
N HIS A 85 1.33 6.88 -7.42
CA HIS A 85 0.60 5.74 -6.85
C HIS A 85 -0.77 5.48 -7.50
N THR A 86 -1.24 6.40 -8.32
CA THR A 86 -2.54 6.34 -8.94
C THR A 86 -2.56 5.57 -10.27
N ILE A 87 -1.38 5.28 -10.83
CA ILE A 87 -1.21 4.64 -12.14
C ILE A 87 -1.42 3.13 -12.02
N PHE A 88 -0.55 2.46 -11.26
CA PHE A 88 -0.54 1.00 -11.10
C PHE A 88 -1.09 0.56 -9.74
N THR A 89 -1.72 -0.61 -9.68
CA THR A 89 -2.15 -1.21 -8.42
C THR A 89 -0.97 -1.86 -7.70
N TRP A 90 -0.76 -1.52 -6.43
CA TRP A 90 0.18 -2.18 -5.52
C TRP A 90 -0.29 -2.00 -4.08
N TRP A 91 -0.08 -3.00 -3.23
CA TRP A 91 -0.52 -3.01 -1.83
C TRP A 91 0.52 -2.34 -0.92
N ALA A 92 0.12 -2.04 0.32
CA ALA A 92 0.96 -1.46 1.37
C ALA A 92 1.74 -0.16 1.06
N ARG A 93 1.48 0.55 -0.05
CA ARG A 93 2.17 1.81 -0.35
C ARG A 93 2.08 2.82 0.81
N ARG A 94 3.25 3.31 1.23
CA ARG A 94 3.36 4.41 2.20
C ARG A 94 3.04 5.75 1.55
N PRO A 95 2.39 6.68 2.27
CA PRO A 95 2.25 8.06 1.82
C PRO A 95 3.62 8.65 1.48
N PHE A 96 3.69 9.48 0.46
CA PHE A 96 4.93 10.19 0.12
C PHE A 96 5.40 11.10 1.25
N ALA A 97 4.50 11.68 2.03
CA ALA A 97 4.89 12.48 3.20
C ALA A 97 5.77 11.69 4.19
N ALA A 98 5.42 10.43 4.48
CA ALA A 98 6.21 9.55 5.34
C ALA A 98 7.58 9.23 4.73
N VAL A 99 7.60 8.89 3.45
CA VAL A 99 8.84 8.60 2.73
C VAL A 99 9.74 9.83 2.62
N SER A 100 9.16 11.02 2.42
CA SER A 100 9.89 12.29 2.35
C SER A 100 10.65 12.54 3.65
N GLY A 101 9.98 12.37 4.80
CA GLY A 101 10.63 12.49 6.11
C GLY A 101 11.80 11.53 6.27
N VAL A 102 11.63 10.26 5.87
CA VAL A 102 12.69 9.23 5.96
C VAL A 102 13.87 9.57 5.06
N VAL A 103 13.61 9.86 3.78
CA VAL A 103 14.66 10.08 2.78
C VAL A 103 15.43 11.37 3.06
N VAL A 104 14.74 12.49 3.30
CA VAL A 104 15.38 13.79 3.54
C VAL A 104 16.28 13.75 4.76
N THR A 105 15.77 13.24 5.89
CA THR A 105 16.57 13.17 7.12
C THR A 105 17.71 12.14 7.00
N SER A 106 17.56 11.09 6.18
CA SER A 106 18.65 10.14 5.91
C SER A 106 19.76 10.76 5.05
N LEU A 107 19.41 11.58 4.07
CA LEU A 107 20.34 12.22 3.13
C LEU A 107 21.09 13.41 3.75
N MET A 108 20.45 14.17 4.64
CA MET A 108 21.09 15.28 5.36
C MET A 108 22.19 14.76 6.29
N ARG A 109 23.45 15.10 5.99
CA ARG A 109 24.64 14.63 6.73
C ARG A 109 25.47 15.80 7.26
N GLY A 110 26.39 15.49 8.16
CA GLY A 110 27.32 16.47 8.71
C GLY A 110 26.74 17.31 9.83
N ASP A 111 27.26 18.54 9.96
CA ASP A 111 27.08 19.37 11.15
C ASP A 111 25.78 20.20 11.18
N VAL A 112 24.75 19.73 10.47
CA VAL A 112 23.42 20.35 10.35
C VAL A 112 22.73 20.42 11.71
N GLN A 113 22.43 21.63 12.21
CA GLN A 113 21.66 21.77 13.45
C GLN A 113 20.17 21.59 13.18
N VAL A 114 19.48 20.85 14.05
CA VAL A 114 18.04 20.52 13.86
C VAL A 114 17.21 21.79 13.75
N GLU A 115 17.51 22.78 14.58
CA GLU A 115 16.82 24.07 14.68
C GLU A 115 16.88 24.86 13.37
N GLN A 116 17.94 24.68 12.58
CA GLN A 116 18.13 25.40 11.31
C GLN A 116 17.35 24.78 10.15
N VAL A 117 17.08 23.47 10.20
CA VAL A 117 16.47 22.72 9.08
C VAL A 117 15.08 22.21 9.38
N ARG A 118 14.65 22.24 10.65
CA ARG A 118 13.35 21.72 11.11
C ARG A 118 12.20 22.25 10.26
N GLU A 119 12.10 23.57 10.12
CA GLU A 119 11.01 24.20 9.36
C GLU A 119 11.01 23.78 7.89
N ALA A 120 12.19 23.72 7.26
CA ALA A 120 12.34 23.27 5.87
C ALA A 120 11.92 21.81 5.68
N VAL A 121 12.37 20.93 6.58
CA VAL A 121 12.06 19.49 6.55
C VAL A 121 10.57 19.24 6.81
N GLU A 122 9.99 19.88 7.82
CA GLU A 122 8.57 19.75 8.15
C GLU A 122 7.69 20.34 7.04
N GLY A 123 8.07 21.49 6.48
CA GLY A 123 7.41 22.10 5.33
C GLY A 123 7.40 21.18 4.12
N TYR A 124 8.54 20.56 3.81
CA TYR A 124 8.67 19.62 2.68
C TYR A 124 7.81 18.37 2.86
N CYS A 125 7.70 17.84 4.08
CA CYS A 125 6.82 16.71 4.38
C CYS A 125 5.34 17.06 4.15
N ARG A 126 4.93 18.30 4.43
CA ARG A 126 3.54 18.76 4.24
C ARG A 126 3.22 19.05 2.79
N GLU A 127 4.16 19.64 2.05
CA GLU A 127 3.99 20.00 0.65
C GLU A 127 5.29 19.77 -0.14
N ARG A 128 5.24 18.82 -1.07
CA ARG A 128 6.39 18.50 -1.94
C ARG A 128 6.46 19.50 -3.08
N GLY A 129 7.62 20.14 -3.23
CA GLY A 129 7.91 21.13 -4.28
C GLY A 129 8.06 22.55 -3.73
N GLY A 130 8.12 23.52 -4.64
CA GLY A 130 8.17 24.95 -4.30
C GLY A 130 9.36 25.35 -3.43
N HIS A 131 9.15 26.34 -2.57
CA HIS A 131 10.19 26.89 -1.68
C HIS A 131 10.71 25.88 -0.65
N ALA A 132 9.85 25.00 -0.12
CA ALA A 132 10.27 23.99 0.86
C ALA A 132 11.24 22.97 0.23
N HIS A 133 10.99 22.56 -1.01
CA HIS A 133 11.92 21.69 -1.75
C HIS A 133 13.26 22.37 -1.99
N GLN A 134 13.27 23.64 -2.41
CA GLN A 134 14.50 24.42 -2.60
C GLN A 134 15.30 24.55 -1.29
N ALA A 135 14.61 24.79 -0.17
CA ALA A 135 15.23 24.90 1.14
C ALA A 135 15.88 23.58 1.58
N VAL A 136 15.19 22.44 1.37
CA VAL A 136 15.77 21.11 1.63
C VAL A 136 16.98 20.85 0.74
N MET A 137 16.86 21.08 -0.57
CA MET A 137 17.95 20.86 -1.53
C MET A 137 19.21 21.67 -1.19
N ALA A 138 19.05 22.91 -0.70
CA ALA A 138 20.18 23.74 -0.27
C ALA A 138 20.93 23.19 0.95
N GLN A 139 20.32 22.28 1.71
CA GLN A 139 20.91 21.66 2.91
C GLN A 139 21.47 20.26 2.63
N LEU A 140 21.20 19.67 1.46
CA LEU A 140 21.72 18.36 1.08
C LEU A 140 23.20 18.49 0.67
N ALA A 141 24.07 17.76 1.34
CA ALA A 141 25.47 17.68 0.98
C ALA A 141 25.63 16.83 -0.30
N ARG A 142 25.94 17.48 -1.43
CA ARG A 142 26.23 16.84 -2.72
C ARG A 142 25.19 15.78 -3.14
N PRO A 143 23.92 16.16 -3.34
CA PRO A 143 22.84 15.21 -3.63
C PRO A 143 23.17 14.23 -4.78
N GLY A 144 23.84 14.68 -5.85
CA GLY A 144 24.25 13.83 -6.99
C GLY A 144 25.33 12.76 -6.71
N GLU A 145 25.99 12.79 -5.54
CA GLU A 145 27.02 11.82 -5.16
C GLU A 145 26.48 10.69 -4.27
N GLN A 146 25.42 10.95 -3.50
CA GLN A 146 24.89 9.99 -2.52
C GLN A 146 24.10 8.87 -3.20
N ARG A 147 24.40 7.62 -2.82
CA ARG A 147 23.69 6.44 -3.31
C ARG A 147 22.65 5.97 -2.30
N VAL A 148 21.40 5.85 -2.74
CA VAL A 148 20.26 5.42 -1.91
C VAL A 148 19.72 4.10 -2.46
N LEU A 149 19.64 3.08 -1.62
CA LEU A 149 19.02 1.79 -1.94
C LEU A 149 17.66 1.65 -1.25
N ASP A 150 16.67 1.18 -2.02
CA ASP A 150 15.45 0.57 -1.53
C ASP A 150 15.36 -0.86 -2.06
N MET A 151 15.47 -1.86 -1.18
CA MET A 151 15.52 -3.28 -1.55
C MET A 151 14.21 -4.05 -1.40
N PHE A 152 13.13 -3.36 -1.01
CA PHE A 152 11.76 -3.88 -1.00
C PHE A 152 10.83 -2.89 -1.70
N SER A 153 11.24 -2.49 -2.90
CA SER A 153 10.78 -1.22 -3.43
C SER A 153 9.32 -1.21 -3.85
N GLY A 154 8.75 -2.36 -4.21
CA GLY A 154 7.34 -2.52 -4.49
C GLY A 154 6.82 -1.49 -5.48
N GLY A 155 6.09 -0.50 -4.96
CA GLY A 155 5.52 0.62 -5.71
C GLY A 155 6.46 1.80 -6.03
N ALA A 156 7.76 1.68 -5.75
CA ALA A 156 8.81 2.65 -6.05
C ALA A 156 8.74 4.00 -5.31
N THR A 157 8.07 4.10 -4.15
CA THR A 157 7.89 5.38 -3.45
C THR A 157 9.22 5.98 -2.98
N ILE A 158 10.08 5.19 -2.34
CA ILE A 158 11.39 5.64 -1.81
C ILE A 158 12.34 6.05 -2.94
N PRO A 159 12.57 5.26 -4.01
CA PRO A 159 13.47 5.68 -5.08
C PRO A 159 12.93 6.87 -5.88
N LEU A 160 11.61 7.02 -6.04
CA LEU A 160 11.03 8.24 -6.63
C LEU A 160 11.39 9.49 -5.81
N GLU A 161 11.28 9.39 -4.49
CA GLU A 161 11.59 10.48 -3.58
C GLU A 161 13.10 10.79 -3.56
N ALA A 162 13.94 9.76 -3.44
CA ALA A 162 15.40 9.91 -3.47
C ALA A 162 15.88 10.54 -4.79
N ALA A 163 15.37 10.08 -5.93
CA ALA A 163 15.73 10.61 -7.24
C ALA A 163 15.23 12.06 -7.44
N SER A 164 14.07 12.41 -6.88
CA SER A 164 13.55 13.78 -6.91
C SER A 164 14.41 14.77 -6.13
N LEU A 165 15.17 14.28 -5.14
CA LEU A 165 16.13 15.03 -4.35
C LEU A 165 17.55 15.00 -4.95
N GLY A 166 17.70 14.53 -6.19
CA GLY A 166 18.99 14.45 -6.91
C GLY A 166 19.87 13.26 -6.55
N ALA A 167 19.45 12.40 -5.61
CA ALA A 167 20.25 11.24 -5.21
C ALA A 167 20.30 10.16 -6.28
N ARG A 168 21.39 9.40 -6.32
CA ARG A 168 21.52 8.20 -7.16
C ARG A 168 20.70 7.08 -6.53
N ALA A 169 19.46 6.93 -6.98
CA ALA A 169 18.52 5.94 -6.45
C ALA A 169 18.69 4.57 -7.11
N TYR A 170 18.61 3.53 -6.28
CA TYR A 170 18.65 2.13 -6.68
C TYR A 170 17.40 1.45 -6.10
N SER A 171 16.61 0.85 -6.97
CA SER A 171 15.34 0.21 -6.66
C SER A 171 15.46 -1.28 -6.95
N VAL A 172 15.24 -2.11 -5.93
CA VAL A 172 15.32 -3.56 -6.02
C VAL A 172 14.05 -4.18 -5.44
N ASP A 173 13.53 -5.19 -6.14
CA ASP A 173 12.47 -6.06 -5.66
C ASP A 173 12.53 -7.38 -6.42
N ASN A 174 12.10 -8.48 -5.80
CA ASN A 174 12.09 -9.79 -6.44
C ASN A 174 10.79 -10.08 -7.19
N ASN A 175 9.69 -9.42 -6.84
CA ASN A 175 8.38 -9.61 -7.44
C ASN A 175 8.33 -8.99 -8.84
N GLU A 176 7.89 -9.76 -9.84
CA GLU A 176 7.90 -9.34 -11.24
C GLU A 176 6.97 -8.15 -11.52
N LEU A 177 5.81 -8.09 -10.85
CA LEU A 177 4.90 -6.95 -10.99
C LEU A 177 5.49 -5.69 -10.36
N ALA A 178 6.09 -5.79 -9.17
CA ALA A 178 6.81 -4.68 -8.54
C ALA A 178 7.93 -4.17 -9.44
N HIS A 179 8.73 -5.08 -9.99
CA HIS A 179 9.83 -4.75 -10.89
C HIS A 179 9.31 -4.05 -12.16
N PHE A 180 8.21 -4.51 -12.75
CA PHE A 180 7.54 -3.80 -13.85
C PHE A 180 7.12 -2.37 -13.46
N ILE A 181 6.48 -2.22 -12.29
CA ILE A 181 6.04 -0.91 -11.79
C ILE A 181 7.23 0.04 -11.60
N GLN A 182 8.32 -0.45 -11.02
CA GLN A 182 9.55 0.32 -10.81
C GLN A 182 10.14 0.78 -12.14
N ARG A 183 10.27 -0.13 -13.13
CA ARG A 183 10.79 0.23 -14.46
C ARG A 183 9.91 1.26 -15.15
N ALA A 184 8.58 1.09 -15.08
CA ALA A 184 7.66 2.07 -15.66
C ALA A 184 7.82 3.45 -14.99
N LEU A 185 7.82 3.52 -13.66
CA LEU A 185 7.84 4.79 -12.92
C LEU A 185 9.20 5.48 -12.91
N LEU A 186 10.30 4.73 -12.86
CA LEU A 186 11.65 5.27 -12.69
C LEU A 186 12.41 5.43 -14.00
N GLN A 187 12.12 4.60 -15.02
CA GLN A 187 12.85 4.59 -16.29
C GLN A 187 11.96 5.02 -17.46
N GLU A 188 10.84 4.34 -17.70
CA GLU A 188 9.99 4.64 -18.86
C GLU A 188 9.28 6.00 -18.74
N SER A 189 9.10 6.53 -17.53
CA SER A 189 8.62 7.89 -17.30
C SER A 189 9.56 8.97 -17.85
N GLN A 190 10.84 8.64 -18.06
CA GLN A 190 11.90 9.57 -18.46
C GLN A 190 12.08 9.65 -19.98
N ARG A 191 11.20 9.03 -20.79
CA ARG A 191 11.25 9.02 -22.27
C ARG A 191 10.83 10.35 -22.94
N GLY A 192 11.02 11.46 -22.24
CA GLY A 192 10.79 12.80 -22.74
C GLY A 192 9.51 13.47 -22.22
N PRO A 193 9.49 14.82 -22.19
CA PRO A 193 8.41 15.61 -21.57
C PRO A 193 7.05 15.45 -22.28
N GLN A 194 7.05 15.03 -23.54
CA GLN A 194 5.83 14.79 -24.33
C GLN A 194 5.05 13.56 -23.88
N LEU A 195 5.66 12.63 -23.14
CA LEU A 195 5.07 11.32 -22.83
C LEU A 195 3.69 11.42 -22.18
N ALA A 196 3.50 12.32 -21.22
CA ALA A 196 2.20 12.48 -20.56
C ALA A 196 1.09 12.95 -21.52
N ALA A 197 1.43 13.81 -22.49
CA ALA A 197 0.49 14.25 -23.52
C ALA A 197 0.20 13.13 -24.53
N LEU A 198 1.21 12.33 -24.88
CA LEU A 198 1.05 11.14 -25.73
C LEU A 198 0.15 10.10 -25.05
N VAL A 199 0.40 9.75 -23.78
CA VAL A 199 -0.44 8.82 -23.01
C VAL A 199 -1.89 9.31 -22.98
N ALA A 200 -2.12 10.62 -22.78
CA ALA A 200 -3.46 11.18 -22.79
C ALA A 200 -4.16 11.03 -24.15
N ARG A 201 -3.45 11.34 -25.25
CA ARG A 201 -4.01 11.27 -26.60
C ARG A 201 -4.23 9.82 -27.05
N GLU A 202 -3.17 9.01 -27.03
CA GLU A 202 -3.21 7.62 -27.47
C GLU A 202 -4.11 6.75 -26.59
N GLY A 203 -4.19 7.07 -25.30
CA GLY A 203 -5.14 6.43 -24.39
C GLY A 203 -6.60 6.72 -24.77
N ARG A 204 -6.93 7.92 -25.25
CA ARG A 204 -8.29 8.23 -25.73
C ARG A 204 -8.62 7.44 -27.00
N VAL A 205 -7.69 7.40 -27.97
CA VAL A 205 -7.86 6.61 -29.20
C VAL A 205 -8.05 5.12 -28.86
N LEU A 206 -7.28 4.58 -27.93
CA LEU A 206 -7.41 3.20 -27.46
C LEU A 206 -8.79 2.95 -26.82
N LEU A 207 -9.28 3.87 -25.99
CA LEU A 207 -10.58 3.74 -25.33
C LEU A 207 -11.76 3.94 -26.30
N GLU A 208 -11.61 4.77 -27.33
CA GLU A 208 -12.59 4.91 -28.43
C GLU A 208 -12.71 3.58 -29.18
N ALA A 209 -11.58 2.97 -29.57
CA ALA A 209 -11.57 1.64 -30.20
C ALA A 209 -12.21 0.58 -29.30
N LEU A 210 -11.89 0.57 -27.99
CA LEU A 210 -12.52 -0.35 -27.05
C LEU A 210 -14.04 -0.11 -26.96
N ARG A 211 -14.50 1.14 -26.93
CA ARG A 211 -15.91 1.51 -26.86
C ARG A 211 -16.68 1.01 -28.08
N GLU A 212 -16.11 1.19 -29.27
CA GLU A 212 -16.69 0.75 -30.54
C GLU A 212 -16.77 -0.77 -30.59
N GLU A 213 -15.66 -1.46 -30.32
CA GLU A 213 -15.57 -2.91 -30.46
C GLU A 213 -16.35 -3.70 -29.39
N THR A 214 -16.63 -3.07 -28.24
CA THR A 214 -17.42 -3.68 -27.16
C THR A 214 -18.89 -3.24 -27.15
N ALA A 215 -19.32 -2.40 -28.09
CA ALA A 215 -20.69 -1.86 -28.11
C ALA A 215 -21.76 -2.94 -28.08
N ALA A 216 -21.58 -4.02 -28.86
CA ALA A 216 -22.49 -5.15 -28.91
C ALA A 216 -22.56 -5.93 -27.58
N PHE A 217 -21.56 -5.82 -26.70
CA PHE A 217 -21.56 -6.51 -25.40
C PHE A 217 -22.53 -5.85 -24.40
N PHE A 218 -22.91 -4.60 -24.65
CA PHE A 218 -23.76 -3.79 -23.78
C PHE A 218 -25.02 -3.31 -24.54
N PRO A 219 -25.99 -4.20 -24.86
CA PRO A 219 -27.20 -3.80 -25.58
C PRO A 219 -28.06 -2.80 -24.81
N ALA A 220 -27.94 -2.76 -23.47
CA ALA A 220 -28.61 -1.79 -22.61
C ALA A 220 -27.80 -0.51 -22.34
N ARG A 221 -26.70 -0.26 -23.06
CA ARG A 221 -25.80 0.91 -22.89
C ARG A 221 -26.58 2.22 -22.91
N ASP A 222 -27.36 2.44 -23.96
CA ASP A 222 -28.27 3.58 -24.10
C ASP A 222 -29.71 3.07 -24.31
N ALA A 223 -30.58 3.30 -23.33
CA ALA A 223 -31.99 2.93 -23.39
C ALA A 223 -32.88 4.10 -23.83
N GLY A 224 -32.32 5.08 -24.54
CA GLY A 224 -33.04 6.26 -25.02
C GLY A 224 -33.55 7.13 -23.88
N GLU A 225 -34.85 7.41 -23.85
CA GLU A 225 -35.48 8.22 -22.81
C GLU A 225 -35.33 7.63 -21.40
N ALA A 226 -35.16 6.30 -21.29
CA ALA A 226 -34.94 5.63 -20.02
C ALA A 226 -33.53 5.86 -19.43
N GLY A 227 -32.63 6.49 -20.20
CA GLY A 227 -31.29 6.90 -19.78
C GLY A 227 -30.21 5.84 -19.99
N ARG A 228 -28.97 6.25 -19.70
CA ARG A 228 -27.76 5.40 -19.85
C ARG A 228 -27.63 4.42 -18.68
N THR A 229 -27.19 3.20 -18.97
CA THR A 229 -26.90 2.20 -17.94
C THR A 229 -25.51 2.43 -17.35
N LEU A 230 -25.46 2.66 -16.03
CA LEU A 230 -24.24 2.95 -15.28
C LEU A 230 -23.61 1.70 -14.66
N ALA A 231 -24.44 0.72 -14.26
CA ALA A 231 -23.99 -0.51 -13.64
C ALA A 231 -25.05 -1.62 -13.75
N TYR A 232 -24.58 -2.85 -13.66
CA TYR A 232 -25.35 -4.09 -13.58
C TYR A 232 -25.06 -4.71 -12.22
N VAL A 233 -26.08 -4.92 -11.39
CA VAL A 233 -25.93 -5.55 -10.07
C VAL A 233 -26.41 -6.99 -10.18
N TRP A 234 -25.53 -7.91 -9.84
CA TRP A 234 -25.70 -9.35 -9.98
C TRP A 234 -25.71 -10.02 -8.61
N SER A 235 -26.46 -11.11 -8.49
CA SER A 235 -26.40 -11.98 -7.33
C SER A 235 -26.24 -13.43 -7.75
N ARG A 236 -25.40 -14.17 -7.04
CA ARG A 236 -25.20 -15.61 -7.27
C ARG A 236 -26.41 -16.40 -6.77
N GLN A 237 -26.74 -17.47 -7.48
CA GLN A 237 -27.78 -18.42 -7.14
C GLN A 237 -27.22 -19.85 -7.17
N VAL A 238 -27.93 -20.76 -6.52
CA VAL A 238 -27.60 -22.18 -6.45
C VAL A 238 -28.88 -23.00 -6.19
N ARG A 239 -28.88 -24.28 -6.60
CA ARG A 239 -29.92 -25.23 -6.21
C ARG A 239 -29.53 -26.00 -4.96
N CYS A 240 -30.51 -26.25 -4.11
CA CYS A 240 -30.33 -27.05 -2.91
C CYS A 240 -30.09 -28.51 -3.26
N GLY A 241 -28.99 -29.12 -2.81
CA GLY A 241 -28.74 -30.55 -3.04
C GLY A 241 -29.75 -31.51 -2.38
N ALA A 242 -30.61 -31.03 -1.48
CA ALA A 242 -31.61 -31.85 -0.77
C ALA A 242 -33.02 -31.75 -1.37
N CYS A 243 -33.47 -30.54 -1.71
CA CYS A 243 -34.83 -30.30 -2.19
C CYS A 243 -34.89 -29.72 -3.61
N ASP A 244 -33.75 -29.58 -4.30
CA ASP A 244 -33.55 -28.98 -5.63
C ASP A 244 -34.04 -27.52 -5.81
N GLY A 245 -34.59 -26.91 -4.76
CA GLY A 245 -35.05 -25.53 -4.81
C GLY A 245 -33.93 -24.54 -5.11
N GLU A 246 -34.20 -23.60 -6.00
CA GLU A 246 -33.27 -22.58 -6.49
C GLU A 246 -33.38 -21.31 -5.65
N PHE A 247 -32.27 -20.86 -5.07
CA PHE A 247 -32.26 -19.69 -4.21
C PHE A 247 -30.99 -18.83 -4.36
N SER A 248 -31.12 -17.55 -3.95
CA SER A 248 -30.04 -16.58 -4.06
C SER A 248 -29.13 -16.58 -2.83
N LEU A 249 -27.82 -16.53 -3.06
CA LEU A 249 -26.79 -16.39 -2.04
C LEU A 249 -26.51 -14.93 -1.65
N SER A 250 -27.38 -13.99 -2.03
CA SER A 250 -27.21 -12.57 -1.74
C SER A 250 -27.00 -12.27 -0.25
N LYS A 251 -26.03 -11.41 0.06
CA LYS A 251 -25.82 -10.80 1.39
C LYS A 251 -26.05 -9.29 1.39
N ARG A 252 -26.23 -8.67 0.21
CA ARG A 252 -26.30 -7.22 0.03
C ARG A 252 -27.55 -6.83 -0.78
N PRO A 253 -28.74 -6.89 -0.18
CA PRO A 253 -29.99 -6.58 -0.88
C PRO A 253 -30.12 -5.08 -1.21
N TRP A 254 -29.45 -4.20 -0.46
CA TRP A 254 -29.58 -2.75 -0.61
C TRP A 254 -28.88 -2.22 -1.88
N LEU A 255 -29.63 -1.43 -2.65
CA LEU A 255 -29.15 -0.62 -3.78
C LEU A 255 -28.96 0.84 -3.37
N VAL A 256 -29.83 1.36 -2.48
CA VAL A 256 -29.71 2.70 -1.90
C VAL A 256 -29.98 2.61 -0.40
N LYS A 257 -29.08 3.20 0.40
CA LYS A 257 -29.27 3.36 1.85
C LYS A 257 -28.85 4.77 2.27
N ARG A 258 -29.70 5.77 1.98
CA ARG A 258 -29.50 7.20 2.27
C ARG A 258 -30.75 7.79 2.91
N GLY A 259 -30.59 8.84 3.72
CA GLY A 259 -31.72 9.50 4.39
C GLY A 259 -32.81 9.90 3.39
N GLY A 260 -34.04 9.41 3.60
CA GLY A 260 -35.21 9.69 2.75
C GLY A 260 -35.32 8.86 1.46
N ARG A 261 -34.39 7.93 1.18
CA ARG A 261 -34.46 7.04 0.01
C ARG A 261 -33.87 5.67 0.32
N ALA A 262 -34.69 4.64 0.24
CA ALA A 262 -34.32 3.26 0.49
C ALA A 262 -34.72 2.42 -0.74
N VAL A 263 -33.78 1.76 -1.40
CA VAL A 263 -34.09 0.89 -2.54
C VAL A 263 -33.35 -0.42 -2.34
N HIS A 264 -34.03 -1.54 -2.49
CA HIS A 264 -33.45 -2.87 -2.32
C HIS A 264 -34.06 -3.89 -3.28
N VAL A 265 -33.33 -4.99 -3.46
CA VAL A 265 -33.80 -6.19 -4.14
C VAL A 265 -34.48 -7.09 -3.10
N ALA A 266 -35.80 -7.21 -3.17
CA ALA A 266 -36.58 -8.12 -2.34
C ALA A 266 -36.60 -9.50 -2.97
N ARG A 267 -36.37 -10.53 -2.15
CA ARG A 267 -36.36 -11.93 -2.58
C ARG A 267 -37.28 -12.73 -1.68
N ARG A 268 -38.34 -13.31 -2.23
CA ARG A 268 -39.31 -14.10 -1.46
C ARG A 268 -39.35 -15.53 -2.00
N PRO A 269 -39.21 -16.54 -1.13
CA PRO A 269 -39.33 -17.92 -1.55
C PRO A 269 -40.77 -18.20 -1.96
N ASP A 270 -40.94 -18.93 -3.06
CA ASP A 270 -42.18 -19.60 -3.43
C ASP A 270 -42.02 -21.10 -3.08
N PRO A 271 -42.58 -21.58 -1.95
CA PRO A 271 -42.42 -22.97 -1.54
C PRO A 271 -43.07 -23.98 -2.50
N ALA A 272 -44.08 -23.57 -3.27
CA ALA A 272 -44.77 -24.46 -4.20
C ALA A 272 -43.93 -24.69 -5.46
N LEU A 273 -43.26 -23.66 -5.96
CA LEU A 273 -42.37 -23.74 -7.12
C LEU A 273 -40.92 -24.05 -6.75
N GLN A 274 -40.56 -23.93 -5.47
CA GLN A 274 -39.19 -24.02 -4.95
C GLN A 274 -38.22 -23.06 -5.69
N THR A 275 -38.71 -21.87 -6.00
CA THR A 275 -37.95 -20.79 -6.66
C THR A 275 -38.07 -19.49 -5.87
N MET A 276 -37.21 -18.51 -6.16
CA MET A 276 -37.30 -17.17 -5.57
C MET A 276 -37.99 -16.21 -6.53
N SER A 277 -38.98 -15.48 -6.05
CA SER A 277 -39.42 -14.24 -6.71
C SER A 277 -38.45 -13.12 -6.38
N THR A 278 -38.08 -12.32 -7.38
CA THR A 278 -37.17 -11.17 -7.20
C THR A 278 -37.83 -9.88 -7.67
N GLU A 279 -37.95 -8.91 -6.77
CA GLU A 279 -38.60 -7.62 -7.01
C GLU A 279 -37.71 -6.46 -6.57
N LEU A 280 -37.92 -5.29 -7.16
CA LEU A 280 -37.31 -4.04 -6.68
C LEU A 280 -38.31 -3.30 -5.80
N CYS A 281 -37.93 -3.02 -4.56
CA CYS A 281 -38.73 -2.27 -3.61
C CYS A 281 -38.02 -0.95 -3.29
N ASP A 282 -38.78 0.15 -3.31
CA ASP A 282 -38.32 1.51 -3.01
C ASP A 282 -38.76 2.01 -1.62
N HIS A 283 -39.27 1.09 -0.80
CA HIS A 283 -39.73 1.29 0.56
C HIS A 283 -39.52 0.01 1.39
N GLY A 284 -39.61 0.14 2.72
CA GLY A 284 -39.50 -1.00 3.64
C GLY A 284 -38.09 -1.59 3.78
N GLU A 285 -38.02 -2.68 4.52
CA GLU A 285 -36.80 -3.47 4.75
C GLU A 285 -36.79 -4.73 3.86
N PRO A 286 -35.61 -5.22 3.43
CA PRO A 286 -35.49 -6.48 2.70
C PRO A 286 -36.07 -7.66 3.49
N PRO A 287 -36.80 -8.58 2.84
CA PRO A 287 -37.43 -9.72 3.51
C PRO A 287 -36.39 -10.67 4.14
N GLU A 288 -36.69 -11.20 5.33
CA GLU A 288 -35.81 -12.14 6.05
C GLU A 288 -35.99 -13.59 5.60
N GLU A 289 -37.22 -13.99 5.27
CA GLU A 289 -37.62 -15.35 4.85
C GLU A 289 -36.86 -15.90 3.62
N GLY A 290 -36.33 -15.03 2.76
CA GLY A 290 -35.55 -15.40 1.59
C GLY A 290 -34.03 -15.46 1.81
N ARG A 291 -33.55 -15.30 3.05
CA ARG A 291 -32.11 -15.19 3.34
C ARG A 291 -31.44 -16.56 3.39
N ALA A 292 -30.52 -16.79 2.46
CA ALA A 292 -29.68 -17.99 2.41
C ALA A 292 -28.66 -18.16 3.55
N TRP A 293 -28.44 -17.15 4.39
CA TRP A 293 -27.29 -17.11 5.30
C TRP A 293 -27.67 -16.90 6.76
N SER A 294 -27.29 -17.87 7.61
CA SER A 294 -27.28 -17.72 9.07
C SER A 294 -25.83 -17.70 9.56
N GLY A 295 -25.32 -16.50 9.81
CA GLY A 295 -23.89 -16.28 10.10
C GLY A 295 -22.99 -16.65 8.91
N ARG A 296 -22.19 -17.71 9.06
CA ARG A 296 -21.30 -18.24 8.01
C ARG A 296 -21.87 -19.46 7.27
N ARG A 297 -23.03 -19.96 7.69
CA ARG A 297 -23.67 -21.17 7.15
C ARG A 297 -24.69 -20.78 6.09
N ALA A 298 -24.72 -21.54 5.00
CA ALA A 298 -25.76 -21.43 3.99
C ALA A 298 -26.92 -22.35 4.39
N ILE A 299 -28.14 -21.81 4.43
CA ILE A 299 -29.36 -22.54 4.79
C ILE A 299 -30.34 -22.37 3.63
N CYS A 300 -30.90 -23.48 3.17
CA CYS A 300 -31.92 -23.47 2.12
C CYS A 300 -33.21 -22.82 2.64
N PRO A 301 -33.78 -21.80 1.96
CA PRO A 301 -35.01 -21.15 2.42
C PRO A 301 -36.29 -22.00 2.25
N PHE A 302 -36.20 -23.15 1.56
CA PHE A 302 -37.36 -24.01 1.29
C PHE A 302 -37.47 -25.21 2.24
N CYS A 303 -36.36 -25.90 2.49
CA CYS A 303 -36.34 -27.11 3.33
C CYS A 303 -35.48 -26.95 4.59
N GLU A 304 -34.92 -25.76 4.83
CA GLU A 304 -34.08 -25.42 5.99
C GLU A 304 -32.80 -26.26 6.14
N ALA A 305 -32.46 -27.07 5.14
CA ALA A 305 -31.24 -27.86 5.15
C ALA A 305 -30.00 -26.94 5.18
N GLU A 306 -29.10 -27.20 6.13
CA GLU A 306 -27.79 -26.57 6.17
C GLU A 306 -26.89 -27.14 5.07
N MET A 307 -26.36 -26.26 4.23
CA MET A 307 -25.34 -26.60 3.24
C MET A 307 -23.96 -26.35 3.85
N THR A 308 -23.25 -27.42 4.16
CA THR A 308 -21.81 -27.33 4.52
C THR A 308 -21.04 -26.66 3.38
N ARG A 309 -19.87 -26.07 3.66
CA ARG A 309 -19.05 -25.43 2.62
C ARG A 309 -18.77 -26.37 1.44
N GLY A 310 -18.45 -27.64 1.72
CA GLY A 310 -18.21 -28.64 0.68
C GLY A 310 -19.46 -28.90 -0.17
N ALA A 311 -20.61 -29.11 0.46
CA ALA A 311 -21.87 -29.29 -0.24
C ALA A 311 -22.26 -28.06 -1.08
N LEU A 312 -22.02 -26.85 -0.57
CA LEU A 312 -22.25 -25.61 -1.32
C LEU A 312 -21.31 -25.49 -2.53
N VAL A 313 -20.04 -25.85 -2.39
CA VAL A 313 -19.07 -25.86 -3.50
C VAL A 313 -19.53 -26.82 -4.60
N GLU A 314 -19.92 -28.05 -4.23
CA GLU A 314 -20.40 -29.02 -5.21
C GLU A 314 -21.71 -28.56 -5.87
N ALA A 315 -22.64 -28.01 -5.09
CA ALA A 315 -23.88 -27.46 -5.65
C ALA A 315 -23.62 -26.28 -6.60
N LEU A 316 -22.66 -25.40 -6.28
CA LEU A 316 -22.26 -24.29 -7.15
C LEU A 316 -21.62 -24.77 -8.46
N LYS A 317 -20.85 -25.87 -8.44
CA LYS A 317 -20.29 -26.46 -9.67
C LYS A 317 -21.38 -27.01 -10.59
N VAL A 318 -22.43 -27.62 -10.01
CA VAL A 318 -23.50 -28.28 -10.77
C VAL A 318 -24.57 -27.30 -11.24
N SER A 319 -24.97 -26.35 -10.38
CA SER A 319 -26.17 -25.52 -10.56
C SER A 319 -25.94 -24.02 -10.32
N GLY A 320 -24.70 -23.61 -10.05
CA GLY A 320 -24.38 -22.21 -9.77
C GLY A 320 -24.66 -21.32 -10.98
N SER A 321 -25.40 -20.23 -10.74
CA SER A 321 -25.75 -19.26 -11.77
C SER A 321 -25.68 -17.82 -11.23
N GLU A 322 -25.79 -16.84 -12.12
CA GLU A 322 -25.75 -15.41 -11.78
C GLU A 322 -27.01 -14.73 -12.32
N GLU A 323 -27.80 -14.13 -11.43
CA GLU A 323 -29.04 -13.43 -11.77
C GLU A 323 -28.79 -11.91 -11.81
N LEU A 324 -29.16 -11.27 -12.91
CA LEU A 324 -29.19 -9.81 -13.00
C LEU A 324 -30.30 -9.28 -12.08
N SER A 325 -29.89 -8.75 -10.94
CA SER A 325 -30.80 -8.29 -9.90
C SER A 325 -31.34 -6.90 -10.17
N ALA A 326 -30.50 -6.01 -10.72
CA ALA A 326 -30.89 -4.65 -11.08
C ALA A 326 -29.95 -4.04 -12.13
N LEU A 327 -30.50 -3.17 -12.97
CA LEU A 327 -29.76 -2.16 -13.71
C LEU A 327 -29.81 -0.84 -12.96
N VAL A 328 -28.67 -0.15 -12.91
CA VAL A 328 -28.57 1.22 -12.40
C VAL A 328 -28.50 2.15 -13.60
N ARG A 329 -29.46 3.07 -13.74
CA ARG A 329 -29.50 4.05 -14.85
C ARG A 329 -29.35 5.48 -14.34
N SER A 330 -28.86 6.38 -15.19
CA SER A 330 -28.86 7.82 -14.92
C SER A 330 -30.11 8.48 -15.51
N THR A 331 -30.87 9.24 -14.70
CA THR A 331 -31.98 10.07 -15.18
C THR A 331 -31.43 11.43 -15.65
N GLY A 332 -30.93 11.51 -16.88
CA GLY A 332 -30.46 12.76 -17.49
C GLY A 332 -29.34 12.54 -18.50
N ARG A 333 -29.46 13.16 -19.68
CA ARG A 333 -28.54 12.99 -20.81
C ARG A 333 -27.23 13.79 -20.66
N TRP A 334 -27.20 14.82 -19.80
CA TRP A 334 -26.12 15.85 -19.77
C TRP A 334 -25.76 16.46 -18.38
N THR A 335 -26.39 16.06 -17.27
CA THR A 335 -26.00 16.46 -15.90
C THR A 335 -25.98 15.25 -14.99
N ARG A 336 -25.34 15.33 -13.80
CA ARG A 336 -25.42 14.27 -12.75
C ARG A 336 -26.88 14.07 -12.33
N GLY A 337 -27.61 13.27 -13.11
CA GLY A 337 -28.99 12.91 -12.88
C GLY A 337 -29.16 12.08 -11.62
N ARG A 338 -30.40 11.99 -11.11
CA ARG A 338 -30.74 10.99 -10.10
C ARG A 338 -30.53 9.59 -10.69
N LYS A 339 -30.16 8.62 -9.88
CA LYS A 339 -30.07 7.22 -10.32
C LYS A 339 -31.44 6.56 -10.25
N SER A 340 -31.85 5.85 -11.29
CA SER A 340 -33.01 4.95 -11.26
C SER A 340 -32.54 3.49 -11.25
N TYR A 341 -33.40 2.61 -10.76
CA TYR A 341 -33.12 1.19 -10.59
C TYR A 341 -34.25 0.41 -11.25
N VAL A 342 -33.92 -0.47 -12.19
CA VAL A 342 -34.92 -1.23 -12.97
C VAL A 342 -34.46 -2.68 -13.17
N ARG A 343 -35.41 -3.59 -13.34
CA ARG A 343 -35.15 -4.90 -13.97
C ARG A 343 -35.47 -4.73 -15.46
N ALA A 344 -34.61 -5.20 -16.35
CA ALA A 344 -34.88 -5.16 -17.78
C ALA A 344 -34.43 -6.47 -18.43
N GLU A 345 -35.41 -7.18 -18.98
CA GLU A 345 -35.18 -8.34 -19.84
C GLU A 345 -34.51 -7.91 -21.15
N GLY A 346 -33.67 -8.77 -21.73
CA GLY A 346 -32.92 -8.45 -22.96
C GLY A 346 -31.76 -7.47 -22.79
N ALA A 347 -31.43 -7.06 -21.55
CA ALA A 347 -30.34 -6.12 -21.28
C ALA A 347 -28.91 -6.69 -21.43
N LEU A 348 -28.80 -7.96 -21.85
CA LEU A 348 -27.57 -8.74 -21.85
C LEU A 348 -27.26 -9.24 -23.26
N ALA A 349 -25.97 -9.24 -23.61
CA ALA A 349 -25.50 -9.90 -24.81
C ALA A 349 -25.65 -11.43 -24.70
N SER A 350 -25.77 -12.12 -25.84
CA SER A 350 -25.82 -13.58 -25.85
C SER A 350 -24.47 -14.17 -25.41
N ALA A 351 -24.52 -15.30 -24.69
CA ALA A 351 -23.32 -15.98 -24.22
C ALA A 351 -22.42 -16.45 -25.38
N SER A 352 -23.01 -16.93 -26.48
CA SER A 352 -22.28 -17.37 -27.68
C SER A 352 -21.49 -16.23 -28.32
N MET A 353 -22.09 -15.04 -28.45
CA MET A 353 -21.41 -13.86 -28.99
C MET A 353 -20.18 -13.48 -28.15
N LEU A 354 -20.30 -13.48 -26.83
CA LEU A 354 -19.19 -13.17 -25.92
C LEU A 354 -18.07 -14.23 -26.01
N GLN A 355 -18.42 -15.51 -26.08
CA GLN A 355 -17.47 -16.61 -26.23
C GLN A 355 -16.72 -16.54 -27.57
N GLU A 356 -17.42 -16.29 -28.68
CA GLU A 356 -16.82 -16.11 -30.00
C GLU A 356 -15.89 -14.90 -30.06
N ALA A 357 -16.30 -13.79 -29.45
CA ALA A 357 -15.49 -12.59 -29.35
C ALA A 357 -14.21 -12.84 -28.55
N LEU A 358 -14.32 -13.48 -27.39
CA LEU A 358 -13.18 -13.85 -26.55
C LEU A 358 -12.22 -14.79 -27.31
N ALA A 359 -12.73 -15.83 -27.96
CA ALA A 359 -11.93 -16.77 -28.72
C ALA A 359 -11.21 -16.10 -29.90
N ARG A 360 -11.86 -15.13 -30.57
CA ARG A 360 -11.24 -14.31 -31.62
C ARG A 360 -10.09 -13.47 -31.08
N ASP A 361 -10.28 -12.83 -29.92
CA ASP A 361 -9.25 -11.97 -29.32
C ASP A 361 -8.04 -12.78 -28.85
N LEU A 362 -8.26 -13.94 -28.23
CA LEU A 362 -7.19 -14.86 -27.83
C LEU A 362 -6.38 -15.37 -29.04
N ARG A 363 -7.05 -15.73 -30.15
CA ARG A 363 -6.36 -16.07 -31.40
C ARG A 363 -5.54 -14.90 -31.95
N ALA A 364 -6.07 -13.68 -31.92
CA ALA A 364 -5.34 -12.50 -32.39
C ALA A 364 -4.11 -12.19 -31.52
N LEU A 365 -4.19 -12.46 -30.21
CA LEU A 365 -3.07 -12.38 -29.28
C LEU A 365 -2.08 -13.55 -29.41
N SER A 366 -2.45 -14.62 -30.13
CA SER A 366 -1.73 -15.90 -30.15
C SER A 366 -1.46 -16.42 -28.72
N ALA A 367 -2.48 -16.33 -27.87
CA ALA A 367 -2.36 -16.62 -26.45
C ALA A 367 -3.61 -17.33 -25.89
N GLU A 368 -3.43 -17.95 -24.73
CA GLU A 368 -4.48 -18.62 -23.98
C GLU A 368 -4.81 -17.84 -22.71
N LEU A 369 -5.94 -18.19 -22.07
CA LEU A 369 -6.28 -17.62 -20.77
C LEU A 369 -5.26 -18.06 -19.70
N PRO A 370 -5.02 -17.25 -18.66
CA PRO A 370 -4.14 -17.65 -17.56
C PRO A 370 -4.63 -18.93 -16.85
N GLU A 371 -3.80 -19.97 -16.86
CA GLU A 371 -4.07 -21.24 -16.16
C GLU A 371 -3.65 -21.23 -14.69
N VAL A 372 -3.02 -20.15 -14.21
CA VAL A 372 -2.52 -20.07 -12.85
C VAL A 372 -3.68 -20.05 -11.86
N GLU A 373 -3.68 -21.02 -10.95
CA GLU A 373 -4.66 -21.12 -9.88
C GLU A 373 -4.30 -20.26 -8.67
N LEU A 374 -5.33 -19.69 -8.06
CA LEU A 374 -5.28 -19.10 -6.74
C LEU A 374 -5.13 -20.23 -5.71
N PRO A 375 -4.19 -20.10 -4.77
CA PRO A 375 -4.08 -21.08 -3.69
C PRO A 375 -5.33 -21.08 -2.81
N GLN A 376 -5.66 -22.19 -2.16
CA GLN A 376 -6.82 -22.29 -1.26
C GLN A 376 -6.52 -21.83 0.17
N TRP A 377 -6.36 -20.51 0.38
CA TRP A 377 -5.95 -19.94 1.66
C TRP A 377 -7.08 -19.13 2.31
N SER A 378 -7.65 -19.70 3.39
CA SER A 378 -8.72 -19.06 4.16
C SER A 378 -8.30 -17.70 4.72
N GLY A 379 -9.11 -16.68 4.45
CA GLY A 379 -8.84 -15.29 4.83
C GLY A 379 -8.00 -14.51 3.82
N VAL A 380 -7.39 -15.18 2.85
CA VAL A 380 -6.49 -14.58 1.85
C VAL A 380 -7.05 -14.68 0.44
N THR A 381 -7.48 -15.86 0.00
CA THR A 381 -7.98 -16.13 -1.37
C THR A 381 -9.32 -16.82 -1.32
N ASN A 382 -10.27 -16.21 -0.60
CA ASN A 382 -11.55 -16.83 -0.32
C ASN A 382 -12.34 -17.32 -1.55
N PRO A 383 -12.29 -16.69 -2.74
CA PRO A 383 -12.94 -17.22 -3.95
C PRO A 383 -12.59 -18.68 -4.28
N SER A 384 -11.31 -19.06 -4.12
CA SER A 384 -10.84 -20.43 -4.40
C SER A 384 -11.49 -21.47 -3.49
N LEU A 385 -11.88 -21.10 -2.26
CA LEU A 385 -12.61 -21.98 -1.34
C LEU A 385 -14.05 -22.27 -1.79
N TYR A 386 -14.55 -21.53 -2.76
CA TYR A 386 -15.89 -21.64 -3.34
C TYR A 386 -15.85 -22.05 -4.83
N GLY A 387 -14.74 -22.64 -5.28
CA GLY A 387 -14.59 -23.16 -6.65
C GLY A 387 -14.23 -22.11 -7.71
N LEU A 388 -13.84 -20.89 -7.32
CA LEU A 388 -13.27 -19.88 -8.23
C LEU A 388 -11.75 -19.85 -8.04
N ALA A 389 -11.07 -20.87 -8.55
CA ALA A 389 -9.64 -21.05 -8.41
C ALA A 389 -8.85 -20.36 -9.53
N GLY A 390 -9.39 -20.28 -10.75
CA GLY A 390 -8.76 -19.62 -11.89
C GLY A 390 -8.90 -18.10 -11.87
N HIS A 391 -7.89 -17.39 -12.38
CA HIS A 391 -7.96 -15.92 -12.47
C HIS A 391 -9.05 -15.45 -13.44
N ALA A 392 -9.30 -16.18 -14.53
CA ALA A 392 -10.37 -15.89 -15.47
C ALA A 392 -11.77 -16.07 -14.84
N GLU A 393 -11.92 -16.98 -13.86
CA GLU A 393 -13.19 -17.26 -13.19
C GLU A 393 -13.65 -16.11 -12.29
N LEU A 394 -12.73 -15.20 -11.93
CA LEU A 394 -13.02 -13.97 -11.21
C LEU A 394 -13.79 -12.94 -12.04
N PHE A 395 -14.07 -13.20 -13.33
CA PHE A 395 -14.77 -12.29 -14.22
C PHE A 395 -16.00 -12.95 -14.82
N SER A 396 -17.11 -12.21 -14.97
CA SER A 396 -18.23 -12.67 -15.79
C SER A 396 -17.78 -12.83 -17.26
N PRO A 397 -18.48 -13.62 -18.10
CA PRO A 397 -18.11 -13.77 -19.51
C PRO A 397 -17.97 -12.43 -20.24
N ARG A 398 -18.83 -11.46 -19.93
CA ARG A 398 -18.78 -10.11 -20.50
C ARG A 398 -17.58 -9.32 -19.97
N GLN A 399 -17.33 -9.32 -18.67
CA GLN A 399 -16.17 -8.65 -18.08
C GLN A 399 -14.85 -9.22 -18.65
N LEU A 400 -14.76 -10.54 -18.79
CA LEU A 400 -13.60 -11.23 -19.34
C LEU A 400 -13.38 -10.87 -20.81
N ALA A 401 -14.44 -10.87 -21.63
CA ALA A 401 -14.35 -10.47 -23.04
C ALA A 401 -13.84 -9.03 -23.19
N VAL A 402 -14.33 -8.09 -22.37
CA VAL A 402 -13.85 -6.69 -22.37
C VAL A 402 -12.39 -6.59 -21.93
N LEU A 403 -11.97 -7.33 -20.90
CA LEU A 403 -10.59 -7.34 -20.42
C LEU A 403 -9.62 -7.85 -21.47
N VAL A 404 -9.94 -8.99 -22.11
CA VAL A 404 -9.08 -9.58 -23.16
C VAL A 404 -9.08 -8.72 -24.43
N ARG A 405 -10.21 -8.08 -24.77
CA ARG A 405 -10.28 -7.08 -25.85
C ARG A 405 -9.31 -5.92 -25.61
N LEU A 406 -9.23 -5.40 -24.38
CA LEU A 406 -8.27 -4.35 -24.02
C LEU A 406 -6.82 -4.86 -24.10
N CYS A 407 -6.54 -6.10 -23.69
CA CYS A 407 -5.21 -6.71 -23.88
C CYS A 407 -4.81 -6.76 -25.37
N ARG A 408 -5.71 -7.21 -26.25
CA ARG A 408 -5.50 -7.25 -27.71
C ARG A 408 -5.22 -5.86 -28.27
N LEU A 409 -6.07 -4.89 -27.95
CA LEU A 409 -5.95 -3.52 -28.44
C LEU A 409 -4.65 -2.86 -28.00
N LEU A 410 -4.18 -3.09 -26.76
CA LEU A 410 -2.88 -2.61 -26.31
C LEU A 410 -1.73 -3.15 -27.18
N GLY A 411 -1.75 -4.45 -27.51
CA GLY A 411 -0.73 -5.06 -28.37
C GLY A 411 -0.76 -4.54 -29.82
N GLU A 412 -1.95 -4.30 -30.37
CA GLU A 412 -2.10 -3.71 -31.71
C GLU A 412 -1.65 -2.26 -31.78
N HIS A 413 -2.09 -1.43 -30.82
CA HIS A 413 -1.71 -0.04 -30.75
C HIS A 413 -0.21 0.13 -30.49
N HIS A 414 0.43 -0.77 -29.73
CA HIS A 414 1.88 -0.78 -29.57
C HIS A 414 2.60 -0.82 -30.91
N ARG A 415 2.25 -1.76 -31.80
CA ARG A 415 2.86 -1.86 -33.14
C ARG A 415 2.71 -0.57 -33.94
N ARG A 416 1.55 0.09 -33.84
CA ARG A 416 1.33 1.41 -34.45
C ARG A 416 2.21 2.49 -33.82
N TRP A 417 2.30 2.54 -32.50
CA TRP A 417 3.16 3.52 -31.81
C TRP A 417 4.63 3.32 -32.15
N GLU A 418 5.10 2.09 -32.34
CA GLU A 418 6.49 1.83 -32.77
C GLU A 418 6.79 2.50 -34.11
N LEU A 419 5.87 2.39 -35.07
CA LEU A 419 6.00 3.01 -36.39
C LEU A 419 5.96 4.55 -36.34
N VAL A 420 5.13 5.13 -35.46
CA VAL A 420 4.87 6.58 -35.44
C VAL A 420 5.77 7.34 -34.47
N HIS A 421 6.14 6.74 -33.35
CA HIS A 421 6.85 7.38 -32.24
C HIS A 421 8.22 6.73 -31.95
N GLY A 422 8.54 5.60 -32.58
CA GLY A 422 9.74 4.82 -32.29
C GLY A 422 9.58 3.88 -31.10
N ALA A 423 10.45 2.87 -31.04
CA ALA A 423 10.34 1.75 -30.11
C ALA A 423 10.33 2.17 -28.63
N GLU A 424 11.18 3.12 -28.23
CA GLU A 424 11.28 3.53 -26.81
C GLU A 424 10.01 4.22 -26.31
N LEU A 425 9.43 5.13 -27.11
CA LEU A 425 8.18 5.81 -26.75
C LEU A 425 6.99 4.87 -26.81
N ALA A 426 6.94 3.98 -27.80
CA ALA A 426 5.89 2.96 -27.90
C ALA A 426 5.85 2.05 -26.67
N ARG A 427 7.03 1.61 -26.23
CA ARG A 427 7.22 0.81 -25.02
C ARG A 427 6.74 1.56 -23.77
N ALA A 428 7.10 2.83 -23.62
CA ALA A 428 6.61 3.66 -22.51
C ALA A 428 5.09 3.86 -22.56
N LEU A 429 4.51 4.11 -23.74
CA LEU A 429 3.07 4.20 -23.93
C LEU A 429 2.36 2.92 -23.49
N ALA A 430 2.84 1.76 -23.93
CA ALA A 430 2.31 0.47 -23.51
C ALA A 430 2.44 0.26 -21.98
N ALA A 431 3.57 0.64 -21.38
CA ALA A 431 3.74 0.55 -19.93
C ALA A 431 2.66 1.34 -19.17
N PHE A 432 2.47 2.61 -19.49
CA PHE A 432 1.51 3.47 -18.77
C PHE A 432 0.04 3.15 -19.09
N LEU A 433 -0.28 2.87 -20.36
CA LEU A 433 -1.65 2.53 -20.77
C LEU A 433 -2.07 1.14 -20.30
N SER A 434 -1.12 0.24 -20.01
CA SER A 434 -1.42 -1.01 -19.29
C SER A 434 -1.98 -0.77 -17.88
N GLY A 435 -1.82 0.43 -17.31
CA GLY A 435 -2.47 0.84 -16.07
C GLY A 435 -4.00 0.75 -16.13
N LEU A 436 -4.59 0.83 -17.34
CA LEU A 436 -6.02 0.61 -17.54
C LEU A 436 -6.44 -0.84 -17.22
N LEU A 437 -5.56 -1.82 -17.45
CA LEU A 437 -5.79 -3.21 -17.05
C LEU A 437 -5.88 -3.33 -15.52
N ASP A 438 -4.99 -2.65 -14.78
CA ASP A 438 -5.04 -2.63 -13.31
C ASP A 438 -6.38 -2.13 -12.80
N GLN A 439 -6.88 -1.06 -13.43
CA GLN A 439 -8.15 -0.46 -13.03
C GLN A 439 -9.32 -1.37 -13.40
N LEU A 440 -9.29 -2.03 -14.55
CA LEU A 440 -10.38 -2.91 -14.97
C LEU A 440 -10.48 -4.14 -14.07
N VAL A 441 -9.34 -4.79 -13.74
CA VAL A 441 -9.29 -5.92 -12.81
C VAL A 441 -9.84 -5.54 -11.43
N ASP A 442 -9.46 -4.37 -10.92
CA ASP A 442 -9.82 -3.91 -9.59
C ASP A 442 -11.23 -3.28 -9.49
N TRP A 443 -11.79 -2.78 -10.60
CA TRP A 443 -13.07 -2.04 -10.62
C TRP A 443 -14.16 -2.67 -11.50
N ASN A 444 -13.91 -3.78 -12.20
CA ASN A 444 -14.92 -4.49 -12.98
C ASN A 444 -14.66 -6.01 -13.01
N SER A 445 -14.91 -6.69 -11.89
CA SER A 445 -14.82 -8.15 -11.77
C SER A 445 -15.99 -8.72 -10.96
N ARG A 446 -16.07 -10.04 -10.77
CA ARG A 446 -17.05 -10.68 -9.86
C ARG A 446 -16.76 -10.39 -8.38
N LEU A 447 -15.71 -9.63 -8.10
CA LEU A 447 -15.29 -9.25 -6.76
C LEU A 447 -15.58 -7.77 -6.44
N THR A 448 -16.04 -7.00 -7.43
CA THR A 448 -16.43 -5.60 -7.23
C THR A 448 -17.84 -5.50 -6.72
N THR A 449 -18.09 -4.61 -5.75
CA THR A 449 -19.37 -4.57 -5.04
C THR A 449 -20.11 -3.27 -5.27
N TRP A 450 -21.44 -3.28 -5.17
CA TRP A 450 -22.22 -2.05 -5.10
C TRP A 450 -22.22 -1.50 -3.66
N ILE A 451 -21.87 -0.23 -3.49
CA ILE A 451 -21.85 0.48 -2.20
C ILE A 451 -23.11 1.34 -2.11
N ALA A 452 -24.18 0.80 -1.52
CA ALA A 452 -25.50 1.45 -1.43
C ALA A 452 -25.50 2.81 -0.71
N GLN A 453 -24.55 3.04 0.20
CA GLN A 453 -24.43 4.31 0.93
C GLN A 453 -23.95 5.46 0.03
N ASN A 454 -23.18 5.13 -1.00
CA ASN A 454 -22.59 6.09 -1.93
C ASN A 454 -23.15 5.97 -3.36
N GLU A 455 -23.95 4.93 -3.60
CA GLU A 455 -24.43 4.52 -4.92
C GLU A 455 -23.27 4.40 -5.92
N GLN A 456 -22.18 3.73 -5.53
CA GLN A 456 -20.97 3.61 -6.37
C GLN A 456 -20.42 2.19 -6.35
N VAL A 457 -19.59 1.86 -7.33
CA VAL A 457 -18.83 0.61 -7.35
C VAL A 457 -17.69 0.66 -6.32
N GLY A 458 -17.44 -0.46 -5.65
CA GLY A 458 -16.35 -0.70 -4.73
C GLY A 458 -15.29 -1.63 -5.33
N ARG A 459 -14.04 -1.40 -4.93
CA ARG A 459 -12.84 -2.12 -5.38
C ARG A 459 -12.80 -3.58 -4.99
N ALA A 460 -12.33 -4.44 -5.89
CA ALA A 460 -12.06 -5.86 -5.64
C ALA A 460 -10.84 -6.06 -4.73
N LEU A 461 -9.75 -5.33 -4.97
CA LEU A 461 -8.43 -5.59 -4.37
C LEU A 461 -8.10 -4.57 -3.26
N SER A 462 -9.09 -4.25 -2.42
CA SER A 462 -8.96 -3.20 -1.39
C SER A 462 -8.48 -3.67 -0.01
N GLY A 463 -8.44 -4.98 0.23
CA GLY A 463 -8.04 -5.59 1.50
C GLY A 463 -6.71 -6.34 1.43
N PRO A 464 -6.27 -6.93 2.55
CA PRO A 464 -5.05 -7.75 2.61
C PRO A 464 -5.18 -9.13 1.93
N GLY A 465 -6.34 -9.40 1.33
CA GLY A 465 -6.66 -10.60 0.60
C GLY A 465 -7.86 -10.35 -0.32
N ILE A 466 -8.22 -11.37 -1.09
CA ILE A 466 -9.31 -11.44 -2.04
C ILE A 466 -10.57 -11.96 -1.31
N PRO A 467 -11.58 -11.12 -1.06
CA PRO A 467 -12.81 -11.56 -0.41
C PRO A 467 -13.73 -12.31 -1.37
N MET A 468 -14.45 -13.32 -0.87
CA MET A 468 -15.56 -13.91 -1.63
C MET A 468 -16.74 -12.94 -1.64
N VAL A 469 -17.35 -12.74 -2.81
CA VAL A 469 -18.46 -11.82 -3.04
C VAL A 469 -19.63 -12.59 -3.66
N TRP A 470 -20.82 -12.43 -3.07
CA TRP A 470 -22.06 -13.05 -3.55
C TRP A 470 -22.93 -12.11 -4.38
N ASP A 471 -22.72 -10.81 -4.21
CA ASP A 471 -23.39 -9.73 -4.93
C ASP A 471 -22.33 -8.82 -5.55
N PHE A 472 -22.22 -8.83 -6.87
CA PHE A 472 -21.19 -8.06 -7.57
C PHE A 472 -21.80 -7.00 -8.49
N ALA A 473 -21.06 -5.94 -8.69
CA ALA A 473 -21.39 -4.86 -9.60
C ALA A 473 -20.46 -4.94 -10.81
N GLU A 474 -21.06 -4.94 -11.99
CA GLU A 474 -20.39 -4.83 -13.27
C GLU A 474 -20.71 -3.47 -13.90
N ILE A 475 -19.78 -2.92 -14.68
CA ILE A 475 -19.96 -1.67 -15.41
C ILE A 475 -19.65 -1.86 -16.90
N ASP A 476 -20.19 -1.00 -17.74
CA ASP A 476 -19.55 -0.69 -19.02
C ASP A 476 -18.38 0.27 -18.74
N PRO A 477 -17.12 -0.18 -18.88
CA PRO A 477 -15.97 0.64 -18.53
C PRO A 477 -15.74 1.80 -19.50
N THR A 478 -16.42 1.82 -20.65
CA THR A 478 -16.27 2.83 -21.70
C THR A 478 -17.40 3.87 -21.71
N GLU A 479 -18.36 3.76 -20.80
CA GLU A 479 -19.43 4.75 -20.61
C GLU A 479 -19.14 5.74 -19.50
N GLU A 480 -19.90 6.83 -19.47
CA GLU A 480 -19.87 7.78 -18.37
C GLU A 480 -20.52 7.16 -17.12
N GLY A 481 -19.78 7.04 -16.02
CA GLY A 481 -20.29 6.37 -14.83
C GLY A 481 -19.25 6.13 -13.75
N PRO A 482 -19.63 5.52 -12.61
CA PRO A 482 -18.68 5.19 -11.57
C PRO A 482 -17.61 4.23 -12.11
N ALA A 483 -16.34 4.56 -11.87
CA ALA A 483 -15.17 3.74 -12.21
C ALA A 483 -14.89 3.51 -13.71
N ASN A 484 -15.48 4.32 -14.60
CA ASN A 484 -15.16 4.33 -16.04
C ASN A 484 -13.67 4.57 -16.33
N LEU A 485 -13.19 4.05 -17.47
CA LEU A 485 -11.78 4.10 -17.85
C LEU A 485 -11.31 5.48 -18.33
N TRP A 486 -12.19 6.39 -18.73
CA TRP A 486 -11.82 7.76 -19.11
C TRP A 486 -11.28 8.55 -17.92
N ASP A 487 -12.00 8.51 -16.79
CA ASP A 487 -11.54 9.11 -15.53
C ASP A 487 -10.27 8.44 -15.01
N LYS A 488 -10.11 7.13 -15.28
CA LYS A 488 -8.88 6.39 -14.95
C LYS A 488 -7.70 6.80 -15.80
N LEU A 489 -7.90 7.02 -17.09
CA LEU A 489 -6.88 7.54 -17.98
C LEU A 489 -6.41 8.92 -17.50
N ASP A 490 -7.35 9.81 -17.19
CA ASP A 490 -7.02 11.14 -16.65
C ASP A 490 -6.23 11.04 -15.32
N ARG A 491 -6.56 10.04 -14.49
CA ARG A 491 -5.83 9.73 -13.26
C ARG A 491 -4.41 9.22 -13.55
N ILE A 492 -4.24 8.33 -14.51
CA ILE A 492 -2.92 7.85 -14.97
C ILE A 492 -2.08 9.02 -15.47
N VAL A 493 -2.64 9.89 -16.32
CA VAL A 493 -1.96 11.08 -16.86
C VAL A 493 -1.55 12.03 -15.73
N ARG A 494 -2.43 12.31 -14.76
CA ARG A 494 -2.07 13.13 -13.58
C ARG A 494 -0.98 12.49 -12.73
N GLY A 495 -1.03 11.17 -12.55
CA GLY A 495 0.00 10.42 -11.85
C GLY A 495 1.35 10.53 -12.55
N LEU A 496 1.38 10.39 -13.88
CA LEU A 496 2.60 10.49 -14.67
C LEU A 496 3.18 11.91 -14.62
N LYS A 497 2.34 12.95 -14.72
CA LYS A 497 2.77 14.35 -14.56
C LYS A 497 3.34 14.67 -13.18
N SER A 498 3.05 13.85 -12.16
CA SER A 498 3.63 14.02 -10.82
C SER A 498 5.02 13.40 -10.66
N VAL A 499 5.48 12.62 -11.64
CA VAL A 499 6.83 12.06 -11.66
C VAL A 499 7.77 13.14 -12.21
N PRO A 500 8.79 13.60 -11.45
CA PRO A 500 9.71 14.62 -11.93
C PRO A 500 10.69 14.04 -12.96
N CYS A 501 11.37 14.94 -13.68
CA CYS A 501 12.56 14.56 -14.44
C CYS A 501 13.71 14.35 -13.45
N PHE A 502 14.44 13.24 -13.57
CA PHE A 502 15.55 12.93 -12.68
C PHE A 502 16.88 13.43 -13.25
N GLU A 503 17.72 14.01 -12.40
CA GLU A 503 19.13 14.30 -12.74
C GLU A 503 19.91 13.02 -13.03
N HIS A 504 19.60 11.96 -12.27
CA HIS A 504 20.14 10.62 -12.44
C HIS A 504 18.99 9.63 -12.54
N VAL A 505 18.83 9.02 -13.71
CA VAL A 505 17.80 7.97 -13.92
C VAL A 505 18.08 6.81 -12.95
N PRO A 506 17.11 6.43 -12.10
CA PRO A 506 17.33 5.38 -11.11
C PRO A 506 17.66 4.02 -11.73
N VAL A 507 18.51 3.27 -11.04
CA VAL A 507 18.85 1.89 -11.39
C VAL A 507 17.77 0.97 -10.84
N VAL A 508 17.19 0.13 -11.68
CA VAL A 508 16.12 -0.81 -11.30
C VAL A 508 16.56 -2.24 -11.57
N LEU A 509 16.59 -3.09 -10.55
CA LEU A 509 17.02 -4.48 -10.65
C LEU A 509 15.99 -5.43 -10.06
N ARG A 510 15.81 -6.60 -10.68
CA ARG A 510 15.09 -7.72 -10.07
C ARG A 510 16.08 -8.61 -9.33
N ALA A 511 16.10 -8.55 -8.01
CA ALA A 511 17.00 -9.36 -7.18
C ALA A 511 16.37 -9.68 -5.82
N ASP A 512 16.91 -10.72 -5.17
CA ASP A 512 16.52 -11.10 -3.81
C ASP A 512 17.29 -10.23 -2.81
N ALA A 513 16.59 -9.60 -1.86
CA ALA A 513 17.22 -8.76 -0.84
C ALA A 513 18.19 -9.53 0.09
N ARG A 514 18.11 -10.88 0.10
CA ARG A 514 19.04 -11.76 0.81
C ARG A 514 20.38 -11.96 0.09
N CYS A 515 20.51 -11.47 -1.15
CA CYS A 515 21.72 -11.55 -1.96
C CYS A 515 21.75 -10.37 -2.94
N LEU A 516 22.20 -9.21 -2.47
CA LEU A 516 22.16 -7.97 -3.23
C LEU A 516 23.30 -7.91 -4.26
N PRO A 517 23.03 -7.57 -5.54
CA PRO A 517 24.02 -7.58 -6.61
C PRO A 517 24.89 -6.30 -6.62
N PHE A 518 25.41 -5.91 -5.46
CA PHE A 518 26.23 -4.71 -5.28
C PHE A 518 27.50 -5.03 -4.51
N GLU A 519 28.54 -4.24 -4.73
CA GLU A 519 29.81 -4.31 -4.02
C GLU A 519 29.67 -3.89 -2.55
N ASP A 520 30.66 -4.27 -1.74
CA ASP A 520 30.75 -3.88 -0.33
C ASP A 520 30.92 -2.36 -0.20
N GLY A 521 30.24 -1.75 0.77
CA GLY A 521 30.36 -0.32 1.03
C GLY A 521 29.93 0.58 -0.13
N PHE A 522 28.98 0.13 -0.97
CA PHE A 522 28.52 0.88 -2.13
C PHE A 522 27.56 2.04 -1.77
N PHE A 523 26.69 1.87 -0.78
CA PHE A 523 25.59 2.80 -0.46
C PHE A 523 25.86 3.72 0.73
N ASP A 524 25.40 4.97 0.62
CA ASP A 524 25.40 5.97 1.70
C ASP A 524 24.17 5.81 2.60
N VAL A 525 23.04 5.47 1.98
CA VAL A 525 21.75 5.28 2.64
C VAL A 525 21.09 4.02 2.11
N VAL A 526 20.60 3.19 3.01
CA VAL A 526 19.61 2.15 2.69
C VAL A 526 18.30 2.58 3.34
N ALA A 527 17.31 2.98 2.55
CA ALA A 527 15.99 3.38 3.02
C ALA A 527 14.95 2.42 2.44
N THR A 528 14.18 1.72 3.28
CA THR A 528 13.35 0.59 2.82
C THR A 528 12.10 0.37 3.66
N ASP A 529 11.08 -0.26 3.06
CA ASP A 529 9.83 -0.68 3.70
C ASP A 529 9.61 -2.19 3.49
N PRO A 530 10.22 -3.06 4.33
CA PRO A 530 10.13 -4.51 4.16
C PRO A 530 8.70 -5.07 4.31
N PRO A 531 8.45 -6.30 3.82
CA PRO A 531 7.25 -7.05 4.17
C PRO A 531 7.15 -7.27 5.68
N TYR A 532 5.94 -7.18 6.23
CA TYR A 532 5.69 -7.32 7.67
C TYR A 532 5.01 -8.65 7.98
N PHE A 533 5.77 -9.63 8.47
CA PHE A 533 5.24 -10.92 8.96
C PHE A 533 4.16 -11.49 8.03
N ASP A 534 2.94 -11.75 8.52
CA ASP A 534 1.81 -12.32 7.77
C ASP A 534 0.75 -11.27 7.36
N ASN A 535 1.10 -9.98 7.35
CA ASN A 535 0.18 -8.89 7.05
C ASN A 535 -0.34 -8.92 5.60
N LEU A 536 0.51 -9.32 4.64
CA LEU A 536 0.20 -9.40 3.22
C LEU A 536 0.97 -10.54 2.55
N TYR A 537 0.31 -11.14 1.56
CA TYR A 537 0.89 -12.14 0.66
C TYR A 537 0.99 -11.51 -0.74
N TYR A 538 2.12 -10.86 -1.01
CA TYR A 538 2.29 -9.96 -2.15
C TYR A 538 2.19 -10.70 -3.47
N ASN A 539 2.79 -11.88 -3.61
CA ASN A 539 2.80 -12.62 -4.87
C ASN A 539 1.38 -13.05 -5.29
N VAL A 540 0.58 -13.59 -4.37
CA VAL A 540 -0.81 -13.99 -4.65
C VAL A 540 -1.67 -12.81 -5.07
N LEU A 541 -1.48 -11.67 -4.42
CA LEU A 541 -2.17 -10.44 -4.79
C LEU A 541 -1.69 -9.92 -6.14
N ALA A 542 -0.37 -9.88 -6.37
CA ALA A 542 0.26 -9.45 -7.61
C ALA A 542 -0.18 -10.29 -8.82
N ASP A 543 -0.31 -11.61 -8.67
CA ASP A 543 -0.76 -12.53 -9.71
C ASP A 543 -2.13 -12.14 -10.28
N CYS A 544 -3.03 -11.57 -9.46
CA CYS A 544 -4.33 -11.06 -9.93
C CYS A 544 -4.22 -10.02 -11.05
N ILE A 545 -3.10 -9.30 -11.15
CA ILE A 545 -2.82 -8.27 -12.16
C ILE A 545 -1.75 -8.75 -13.16
N PHE A 546 -0.71 -9.41 -12.66
CA PHE A 546 0.46 -9.85 -13.43
C PHE A 546 0.06 -10.72 -14.62
N VAL A 547 -0.85 -11.68 -14.44
CA VAL A 547 -1.24 -12.60 -15.53
C VAL A 547 -1.88 -11.88 -16.73
N TRP A 548 -2.64 -10.81 -16.48
CA TRP A 548 -3.28 -10.01 -17.53
C TRP A 548 -2.30 -9.06 -18.20
N LYS A 549 -1.37 -8.49 -17.43
CA LYS A 549 -0.26 -7.72 -18.01
C LYS A 549 0.64 -8.60 -18.84
N ARG A 550 0.93 -9.83 -18.41
CA ARG A 550 1.66 -10.82 -19.22
C ARG A 550 0.97 -11.07 -20.55
N LEU A 551 -0.35 -11.30 -20.53
CA LEU A 551 -1.15 -11.51 -21.75
C LEU A 551 -1.04 -10.33 -22.72
N ALA A 552 -1.08 -9.09 -22.22
CA ALA A 552 -1.06 -7.88 -23.04
C ALA A 552 0.36 -7.43 -23.46
N LEU A 553 1.35 -7.62 -22.58
CA LEU A 553 2.67 -7.00 -22.66
C LEU A 553 3.81 -8.00 -22.84
N GLY A 554 3.53 -9.31 -22.94
CA GLY A 554 4.57 -10.34 -23.08
C GLY A 554 5.50 -10.12 -24.27
N ALA A 555 4.99 -9.61 -25.38
CA ALA A 555 5.79 -9.24 -26.55
C ALA A 555 6.57 -7.92 -26.37
N VAL A 556 6.09 -7.02 -25.51
CA VAL A 556 6.68 -5.70 -25.28
C VAL A 556 7.79 -5.76 -24.23
N PHE A 557 7.58 -6.53 -23.16
CA PHE A 557 8.52 -6.72 -22.04
C PHE A 557 8.77 -8.22 -21.79
N PRO A 558 9.33 -8.97 -22.76
CA PRO A 558 9.55 -10.41 -22.63
C PRO A 558 10.41 -10.78 -21.41
N GLU A 559 11.36 -9.92 -21.04
CA GLU A 559 12.23 -10.09 -19.87
C GLU A 559 11.49 -9.97 -18.53
N LEU A 560 10.31 -9.33 -18.50
CA LEU A 560 9.48 -9.16 -17.30
C LEU A 560 8.36 -10.19 -17.19
N PHE A 561 7.84 -10.66 -18.33
CA PHE A 561 6.64 -11.48 -18.41
C PHE A 561 6.89 -12.90 -18.97
N ALA A 562 8.13 -13.38 -18.89
CA ALA A 562 8.49 -14.74 -19.33
C ALA A 562 7.79 -15.83 -18.51
N ALA A 563 7.73 -15.67 -17.18
CA ALA A 563 7.12 -16.65 -16.29
C ALA A 563 5.58 -16.55 -16.31
N PRO A 564 4.84 -17.67 -16.10
CA PRO A 564 3.37 -17.66 -16.08
C PRO A 564 2.78 -16.92 -14.87
N ARG A 565 3.54 -16.82 -13.77
CA ARG A 565 3.18 -16.13 -12.52
C ARG A 565 4.41 -15.55 -11.83
N THR A 566 4.20 -14.79 -10.76
CA THR A 566 5.28 -14.27 -9.91
C THR A 566 6.02 -15.36 -9.14
N ASP A 567 7.32 -15.18 -8.87
CA ASP A 567 8.13 -16.16 -8.14
C ASP A 567 7.81 -16.19 -6.64
N GLN A 568 7.00 -17.18 -6.25
CA GLN A 568 6.59 -17.39 -4.86
C GLN A 568 7.72 -17.89 -3.95
N SER A 569 8.79 -18.49 -4.50
CA SER A 569 9.87 -19.11 -3.71
C SER A 569 10.77 -18.09 -3.01
N ARG A 570 10.77 -16.84 -3.47
CA ARG A 570 11.62 -15.77 -2.96
C ARG A 570 10.87 -14.82 -2.01
N GLU A 571 9.57 -15.03 -1.78
CA GLU A 571 8.80 -14.18 -0.89
C GLU A 571 9.30 -14.27 0.56
N LEU A 572 9.59 -13.11 1.17
CA LEU A 572 9.99 -13.04 2.57
C LEU A 572 8.83 -12.57 3.45
N THR A 573 7.83 -13.44 3.61
CA THR A 573 6.68 -13.23 4.51
C THR A 573 6.59 -14.37 5.53
N MET A 574 5.92 -14.14 6.67
CA MET A 574 5.61 -15.21 7.64
C MET A 574 4.43 -16.04 7.13
N ASN A 575 4.63 -16.80 6.04
CA ASN A 575 3.52 -17.48 5.37
C ASN A 575 3.12 -18.80 6.05
N ARG A 576 2.17 -18.73 6.99
CA ARG A 576 1.61 -19.89 7.69
C ARG A 576 0.85 -20.88 6.81
N HIS A 577 0.53 -20.52 5.56
CA HIS A 577 -0.14 -21.42 4.63
C HIS A 577 0.83 -22.30 3.83
N VAL A 578 2.11 -21.93 3.80
CA VAL A 578 3.17 -22.67 3.11
C VAL A 578 3.97 -23.52 4.09
N HIS A 579 4.15 -23.07 5.33
CA HIS A 579 4.86 -23.82 6.36
C HIS A 579 3.93 -24.68 7.21
N THR A 580 4.45 -25.82 7.70
CA THR A 580 3.69 -26.80 8.49
C THR A 580 3.35 -26.34 9.90
N SER A 581 3.97 -25.26 10.40
CA SER A 581 3.64 -24.63 11.68
C SER A 581 3.90 -23.12 11.66
N ALA A 582 3.24 -22.39 12.56
CA ALA A 582 3.47 -20.95 12.74
C ALA A 582 4.91 -20.65 13.17
N GLN A 583 5.49 -21.52 14.00
CA GLN A 583 6.86 -21.40 14.49
C GLN A 583 7.87 -21.50 13.33
N LEU A 584 7.67 -22.44 12.41
CA LEU A 584 8.55 -22.57 11.23
C LEU A 584 8.41 -21.37 10.29
N ALA A 585 7.19 -20.85 10.10
CA ALA A 585 6.99 -19.62 9.33
C ALA A 585 7.70 -18.42 9.95
N GLN A 586 7.63 -18.28 11.27
CA GLN A 586 8.31 -17.22 12.02
C GLN A 586 9.83 -17.37 11.90
N GLN A 587 10.37 -18.58 12.09
CA GLN A 587 11.80 -18.85 11.96
C GLN A 587 12.31 -18.59 10.54
N HIS A 588 11.55 -18.98 9.50
CA HIS A 588 11.88 -18.66 8.11
C HIS A 588 11.98 -17.15 7.89
N TYR A 589 10.98 -16.40 8.35
CA TYR A 589 10.96 -14.94 8.24
C TYR A 589 12.12 -14.28 9.00
N THR A 590 12.32 -14.62 10.28
CA THR A 590 13.40 -14.04 11.10
C THR A 590 14.77 -14.33 10.50
N ARG A 591 15.04 -15.58 10.12
CA ARG A 591 16.32 -15.95 9.48
C ARG A 591 16.54 -15.21 8.17
N GLY A 592 15.51 -15.12 7.33
CA GLY A 592 15.59 -14.39 6.07
C GLY A 592 15.81 -12.89 6.28
N MET A 593 15.18 -12.29 7.28
CA MET A 593 15.39 -10.88 7.62
C MET A 593 16.79 -10.63 8.20
N THR A 594 17.34 -11.54 9.01
CA THR A 594 18.74 -11.48 9.44
C THR A 594 19.70 -11.51 8.23
N GLN A 595 19.44 -12.37 7.24
CA GLN A 595 20.24 -12.41 6.01
C GLN A 595 20.15 -11.10 5.21
N VAL A 596 18.96 -10.53 5.10
CA VAL A 596 18.77 -9.21 4.47
C VAL A 596 19.56 -8.13 5.20
N LEU A 597 19.47 -8.08 6.53
CA LEU A 597 20.20 -7.09 7.33
C LEU A 597 21.73 -7.29 7.25
N ALA A 598 22.20 -8.53 7.12
CA ALA A 598 23.61 -8.82 6.88
C ALA A 598 24.07 -8.28 5.50
N GLU A 599 23.26 -8.46 4.45
CA GLU A 599 23.50 -7.86 3.15
C GLU A 599 23.48 -6.33 3.20
N VAL A 600 22.52 -5.74 3.93
CA VAL A 600 22.48 -4.30 4.18
C VAL A 600 23.78 -3.84 4.83
N ARG A 601 24.25 -4.51 5.88
CA ARG A 601 25.53 -4.17 6.53
C ARG A 601 26.70 -4.24 5.55
N ARG A 602 26.71 -5.24 4.65
CA ARG A 602 27.77 -5.44 3.65
C ARG A 602 27.81 -4.30 2.64
N VAL A 603 26.67 -3.95 2.04
CA VAL A 603 26.59 -2.93 0.98
C VAL A 603 26.61 -1.49 1.52
N LEU A 604 26.39 -1.29 2.83
CA LEU A 604 26.42 0.02 3.46
C LEU A 604 27.87 0.47 3.74
N LYS A 605 28.20 1.72 3.37
CA LYS A 605 29.46 2.37 3.73
C LYS A 605 29.65 2.39 5.26
N PRO A 606 30.89 2.44 5.78
CA PRO A 606 31.15 2.49 7.23
C PRO A 606 30.35 3.58 7.97
N GLN A 607 30.21 4.75 7.35
CA GLN A 607 29.44 5.90 7.83
C GLN A 607 27.99 5.94 7.33
N GLY A 608 27.56 4.97 6.53
CA GLY A 608 26.20 4.93 5.97
C GLY A 608 25.12 4.75 7.04
N VAL A 609 23.86 4.91 6.66
CA VAL A 609 22.71 4.74 7.55
C VAL A 609 21.66 3.83 6.92
N LEU A 610 21.11 2.92 7.72
CA LEU A 610 19.90 2.16 7.41
C LEU A 610 18.71 2.90 8.01
N SER A 611 17.66 3.12 7.23
CA SER A 611 16.40 3.69 7.67
C SER A 611 15.26 2.78 7.22
N MET A 612 14.82 1.91 8.11
CA MET A 612 13.86 0.84 7.80
C MET A 612 12.51 1.12 8.43
N ILE A 613 11.46 1.17 7.62
CA ILE A 613 10.10 1.31 8.13
C ILE A 613 9.63 -0.05 8.66
N PHE A 614 9.07 -0.08 9.86
CA PHE A 614 8.56 -1.32 10.46
C PHE A 614 7.35 -1.06 11.35
N ALA A 615 6.41 -2.01 11.38
CA ALA A 615 5.25 -1.95 12.26
C ALA A 615 4.82 -3.35 12.69
N HIS A 616 4.64 -3.55 14.00
CA HIS A 616 4.02 -4.74 14.55
C HIS A 616 3.34 -4.46 15.89
N SER A 617 2.31 -5.24 16.22
CA SER A 617 1.55 -5.15 17.48
C SER A 617 2.16 -5.92 18.64
N THR A 618 2.99 -6.89 18.35
CA THR A 618 3.46 -7.88 19.33
C THR A 618 4.91 -7.64 19.75
N VAL A 619 5.18 -7.81 21.05
CA VAL A 619 6.52 -7.74 21.64
C VAL A 619 7.48 -8.74 20.98
N GLU A 620 7.00 -9.93 20.66
CA GLU A 620 7.79 -11.02 20.07
C GLU A 620 8.35 -10.64 18.69
N ALA A 621 7.57 -9.92 17.89
CA ALA A 621 8.02 -9.45 16.58
C ALA A 621 9.09 -8.35 16.71
N TRP A 622 8.97 -7.50 17.72
CA TRP A 622 9.97 -6.48 18.04
C TRP A 622 11.28 -7.11 18.53
N ALA A 623 11.20 -8.10 19.41
CA ALA A 623 12.36 -8.86 19.86
C ALA A 623 13.08 -9.54 18.69
N ALA A 624 12.34 -10.25 17.84
CA ALA A 624 12.91 -10.90 16.65
C ALA A 624 13.58 -9.90 15.70
N MET A 625 12.99 -8.71 15.50
CA MET A 625 13.58 -7.69 14.65
C MET A 625 14.88 -7.12 15.25
N VAL A 626 14.88 -6.74 16.54
CA VAL A 626 16.09 -6.20 17.18
C VAL A 626 17.20 -7.25 17.28
N GLN A 627 16.84 -8.52 17.50
CA GLN A 627 17.75 -9.64 17.40
C GLN A 627 18.37 -9.75 16.00
N ALA A 628 17.58 -9.61 14.94
CA ALA A 628 18.09 -9.66 13.57
C ALA A 628 19.09 -8.52 13.28
N PHE A 629 18.88 -7.31 13.83
CA PHE A 629 19.87 -6.23 13.76
C PHE A 629 21.17 -6.62 14.48
N ASP A 630 21.05 -7.17 15.69
CA ASP A 630 22.19 -7.56 16.52
C ASP A 630 23.01 -8.67 15.85
N GLU A 631 22.38 -9.72 15.37
CA GLU A 631 23.02 -10.83 14.63
C GLU A 631 23.67 -10.36 13.34
N ALA A 632 23.06 -9.40 12.64
CA ALA A 632 23.63 -8.78 11.44
C ALA A 632 24.74 -7.77 11.75
N ALA A 633 25.15 -7.58 13.01
CA ALA A 633 26.12 -6.58 13.45
C ALA A 633 25.75 -5.14 13.03
N LEU A 634 24.47 -4.81 13.17
CA LEU A 634 23.92 -3.46 13.09
C LEU A 634 23.49 -3.00 14.49
N ALA A 635 23.81 -1.76 14.83
CA ALA A 635 23.30 -1.11 16.04
C ALA A 635 22.06 -0.28 15.69
N LEU A 636 20.98 -0.43 16.46
CA LEU A 636 19.80 0.41 16.36
C LEU A 636 20.06 1.71 17.14
N VAL A 637 20.29 2.81 16.42
CA VAL A 637 20.70 4.09 17.01
C VAL A 637 19.54 5.01 17.34
N ALA A 638 18.43 4.88 16.61
CA ALA A 638 17.20 5.62 16.87
C ALA A 638 15.97 4.85 16.37
N VAL A 639 14.81 5.13 16.97
CA VAL A 639 13.51 4.57 16.59
C VAL A 639 12.47 5.68 16.64
N TRP A 640 11.95 6.09 15.47
CA TRP A 640 11.03 7.22 15.37
C TRP A 640 9.61 6.77 15.05
N PRO A 641 8.58 7.15 15.82
CA PRO A 641 7.20 6.81 15.51
C PRO A 641 6.65 7.67 14.37
N MET A 642 5.74 7.11 13.57
CA MET A 642 4.94 7.83 12.59
C MET A 642 3.57 7.17 12.37
N ASN A 643 2.53 7.97 12.33
CA ASN A 643 1.17 7.50 12.10
C ASN A 643 0.79 7.66 10.63
N VAL A 644 0.73 6.54 9.93
CA VAL A 644 0.52 6.49 8.47
C VAL A 644 -0.79 5.85 8.06
N GLU A 645 -1.70 5.46 8.97
CA GLU A 645 -2.97 4.79 8.68
C GLU A 645 -4.21 5.72 8.66
N ARG A 646 -5.33 5.26 8.05
CA ARG A 646 -6.63 5.97 8.08
C ARG A 646 -7.36 5.69 9.40
N SER A 647 -7.82 6.75 10.06
CA SER A 647 -8.60 6.70 11.30
C SER A 647 -9.97 5.99 11.20
N GLN A 648 -10.46 5.68 9.99
CA GLN A 648 -11.78 5.08 9.75
C GLN A 648 -11.74 3.83 8.84
N ARG A 649 -11.15 2.72 9.32
CA ARG A 649 -11.40 1.39 8.72
C ARG A 649 -12.56 0.72 9.48
N PRO A 650 -13.67 0.32 8.83
CA PRO A 650 -14.84 -0.25 9.54
C PRO A 650 -14.55 -1.55 10.32
N ARG A 651 -13.46 -2.27 10.00
CA ARG A 651 -13.03 -3.47 10.76
C ARG A 651 -12.07 -3.17 11.92
N ALA A 652 -11.60 -1.92 12.06
CA ALA A 652 -10.71 -1.51 13.15
C ALA A 652 -11.44 -1.32 14.49
N MET A 653 -12.78 -1.40 14.51
CA MET A 653 -13.54 -1.23 15.77
C MET A 653 -13.50 -2.46 16.69
N ARG A 654 -12.88 -3.58 16.26
CA ARG A 654 -12.75 -4.80 17.08
C ARG A 654 -11.35 -5.41 17.15
N SER A 655 -10.39 -4.93 16.37
CA SER A 655 -8.99 -5.33 16.48
C SER A 655 -8.16 -4.11 16.87
N ARG A 656 -7.41 -4.18 17.98
CA ARG A 656 -6.33 -3.25 18.37
C ARG A 656 -5.18 -3.30 17.33
N ALA A 657 -5.48 -3.09 16.06
CA ALA A 657 -4.50 -3.08 14.98
C ALA A 657 -3.65 -1.81 15.13
N VAL A 658 -2.33 -2.00 15.13
CA VAL A 658 -1.37 -0.91 15.31
C VAL A 658 -1.45 0.05 14.12
N ASN A 659 -1.93 1.26 14.38
CA ASN A 659 -2.02 2.35 13.40
C ASN A 659 -0.69 3.11 13.23
N THR A 660 0.36 2.71 13.96
CA THR A 660 1.64 3.39 14.08
C THR A 660 2.76 2.56 13.48
N SER A 661 3.46 3.11 12.50
CA SER A 661 4.72 2.56 12.01
C SER A 661 5.89 3.27 12.67
N PHE A 662 7.06 2.67 12.64
CA PHE A 662 8.29 3.25 13.14
C PHE A 662 9.35 3.28 12.04
N VAL A 663 10.27 4.22 12.15
CA VAL A 663 11.51 4.23 11.37
C VAL A 663 12.62 3.74 12.29
N LEU A 664 13.15 2.57 11.98
CA LEU A 664 14.30 1.96 12.65
C LEU A 664 15.58 2.46 11.98
N VAL A 665 16.40 3.17 12.75
CA VAL A 665 17.65 3.76 12.26
C VAL A 665 18.82 2.89 12.68
N GLY A 666 19.46 2.24 11.72
CA GLY A 666 20.57 1.32 11.92
C GLY A 666 21.92 1.88 11.47
N LYS A 667 22.98 1.52 12.18
CA LYS A 667 24.39 1.79 11.82
C LYS A 667 25.21 0.52 11.85
N ARG A 668 26.23 0.44 11.00
CA ARG A 668 27.22 -0.64 11.09
C ARG A 668 27.89 -0.62 12.45
N ARG A 669 27.84 -1.74 13.16
CA ARG A 669 28.57 -1.91 14.40
C ARG A 669 30.00 -2.34 14.09
N LEU A 670 30.97 -1.54 14.53
CA LEU A 670 32.40 -1.76 14.26
C LEU A 670 33.11 -2.55 15.36
N LYS A 671 32.56 -2.57 16.57
CA LYS A 671 33.13 -3.28 17.74
C LYS A 671 32.06 -4.14 18.38
N GLU A 672 32.47 -5.30 18.89
CA GLU A 672 31.55 -6.14 19.67
C GLU A 672 31.09 -5.41 20.94
N PRO A 673 29.81 -5.53 21.32
CA PRO A 673 29.32 -4.95 22.56
C PRO A 673 29.98 -5.63 23.77
N PRO A 674 30.55 -4.88 24.73
CA PRO A 674 31.11 -5.47 25.93
C PRO A 674 30.00 -6.09 26.81
N PRO A 675 30.31 -7.13 27.60
CA PRO A 675 29.40 -7.62 28.63
C PRO A 675 29.04 -6.51 29.63
N VAL A 676 27.77 -6.45 30.04
CA VAL A 676 27.25 -5.46 31.00
C VAL A 676 26.28 -6.13 31.97
N SER A 677 26.23 -5.66 33.22
CA SER A 677 25.24 -6.16 34.17
C SER A 677 23.83 -5.78 33.73
N TRP A 678 22.90 -6.72 33.75
CA TRP A 678 21.50 -6.42 33.44
C TRP A 678 20.89 -5.38 34.39
N ASP A 679 21.24 -5.41 35.67
CA ASP A 679 20.77 -4.42 36.65
C ASP A 679 21.20 -3.00 36.26
N GLU A 680 22.42 -2.85 35.74
CA GLU A 680 22.92 -1.57 35.24
C GLU A 680 22.12 -1.10 34.02
N VAL A 681 21.82 -2.01 33.08
CA VAL A 681 21.00 -1.70 31.90
C VAL A 681 19.58 -1.32 32.31
N GLN A 682 18.96 -2.05 33.24
CA GLN A 682 17.62 -1.74 33.74
C GLN A 682 17.58 -0.38 34.43
N GLN A 683 18.61 -0.04 35.23
CA GLN A 683 18.67 1.26 35.89
C GLN A 683 18.81 2.40 34.87
N ARG A 684 19.69 2.25 33.87
CA ARG A 684 19.84 3.22 32.78
C ARG A 684 18.54 3.38 31.99
N LEU A 685 17.90 2.28 31.64
CA LEU A 685 16.61 2.25 30.94
C LEU A 685 15.54 3.00 31.73
N LYS A 686 15.39 2.66 33.01
CA LYS A 686 14.44 3.30 33.92
C LYS A 686 14.67 4.80 33.97
N THR A 687 15.90 5.25 34.25
CA THR A 687 16.22 6.68 34.33
C THR A 687 15.91 7.43 33.04
N GLN A 688 16.26 6.86 31.89
CA GLN A 688 16.01 7.48 30.59
C GLN A 688 14.51 7.57 30.29
N LEU A 689 13.76 6.47 30.46
CA LEU A 689 12.32 6.45 30.18
C LEU A 689 11.54 7.41 31.07
N HIS A 690 11.89 7.55 32.35
CA HIS A 690 11.24 8.54 33.23
C HIS A 690 11.50 9.98 32.78
N ARG A 691 12.71 10.27 32.28
CA ARG A 691 13.05 11.60 31.77
C ARG A 691 12.27 11.91 30.49
N GLU A 692 12.22 10.96 29.56
CA GLU A 692 11.49 11.12 28.30
C GLU A 692 9.98 11.18 28.52
N ALA A 693 9.42 10.39 29.44
CA ALA A 693 7.99 10.41 29.76
C ALA A 693 7.55 11.79 30.25
N ARG A 694 8.35 12.45 31.09
CA ARG A 694 8.10 13.83 31.53
C ARG A 694 8.11 14.82 30.36
N ALA A 695 9.10 14.71 29.48
CA ALA A 695 9.19 15.58 28.30
C ALA A 695 8.03 15.38 27.30
N LEU A 696 7.50 14.16 27.19
CA LEU A 696 6.36 13.84 26.32
C LEU A 696 5.03 14.27 26.92
N ALA A 697 4.87 14.23 28.25
CA ALA A 697 3.66 14.69 28.93
C ALA A 697 3.38 16.18 28.67
N GLU A 698 4.42 16.97 28.42
CA GLU A 698 4.32 18.40 28.09
C GLU A 698 3.92 18.67 26.63
N GLN A 699 3.91 17.65 25.75
CA GLN A 699 3.70 17.79 24.30
C GLN A 699 2.26 17.49 23.84
N GLY A 700 1.33 17.17 24.75
CA GLY A 700 -0.08 16.94 24.40
C GLY A 700 -0.34 15.72 23.50
N LEU A 701 0.59 14.77 23.41
CA LEU A 701 0.46 13.54 22.63
C LEU A 701 -0.60 12.60 23.23
N SER A 702 -1.24 11.76 22.40
CA SER A 702 -2.14 10.72 22.92
C SER A 702 -1.40 9.64 23.71
N ILE A 703 -2.12 8.92 24.59
CA ILE A 703 -1.56 7.82 25.41
C ILE A 703 -0.83 6.78 24.55
N ASP A 704 -1.41 6.38 23.41
CA ASP A 704 -0.79 5.42 22.49
C ASP A 704 0.48 5.99 21.84
N GLU A 705 0.49 7.26 21.46
CA GLU A 705 1.67 7.94 20.90
C GLU A 705 2.80 8.07 21.93
N GLN A 706 2.49 8.42 23.18
CA GLN A 706 3.47 8.50 24.26
C GLN A 706 4.10 7.12 24.54
N GLY A 707 3.27 6.10 24.75
CA GLY A 707 3.75 4.74 25.03
C GLY A 707 4.61 4.17 23.91
N ARG A 708 4.21 4.37 22.65
CA ARG A 708 5.00 3.94 21.49
C ARG A 708 6.33 4.66 21.35
N THR A 709 6.36 5.97 21.62
CA THR A 709 7.60 6.76 21.56
C THR A 709 8.60 6.25 22.60
N LEU A 710 8.15 6.06 23.85
CA LEU A 710 8.97 5.51 24.92
C LEU A 710 9.43 4.08 24.64
N PHE A 711 8.57 3.24 24.06
CA PHE A 711 8.96 1.90 23.65
C PHE A 711 10.05 1.91 22.57
N GLY A 712 9.94 2.79 21.56
CA GLY A 712 10.99 2.98 20.56
C GLY A 712 12.33 3.40 21.18
N ALA A 713 12.31 4.36 22.11
CA ALA A 713 13.50 4.77 22.83
C ALA A 713 14.10 3.63 23.66
N ALA A 714 13.26 2.82 24.33
CA ALA A 714 13.70 1.64 25.05
C ALA A 714 14.46 0.65 24.14
N LEU A 715 13.94 0.36 22.94
CA LEU A 715 14.60 -0.52 21.98
C LEU A 715 15.96 0.01 21.54
N GLY A 716 16.07 1.30 21.26
CA GLY A 716 17.34 1.94 20.89
C GLY A 716 18.38 1.84 22.01
N LEU A 717 17.97 2.10 23.26
CA LEU A 717 18.84 1.96 24.44
C LEU A 717 19.30 0.51 24.63
N LEU A 718 18.38 -0.45 24.55
CA LEU A 718 18.71 -1.87 24.69
C LEU A 718 19.71 -2.34 23.63
N SER A 719 19.55 -1.89 22.38
CA SER A 719 20.49 -2.20 21.28
C SER A 719 21.90 -1.66 21.51
N GLN A 720 22.02 -0.54 22.23
CA GLN A 720 23.30 0.13 22.52
C GLN A 720 23.87 -0.23 23.90
N ALA A 721 23.14 -0.97 24.73
CA ALA A 721 23.46 -1.18 26.14
C ALA A 721 24.71 -2.04 26.38
N GLY A 722 25.17 -2.81 25.38
CA GLY A 722 26.21 -3.84 25.54
C GLY A 722 25.64 -5.23 25.30
N ARG A 723 26.25 -6.25 25.93
CA ARG A 723 25.74 -7.63 26.00
C ARG A 723 25.27 -7.91 27.43
N PRO A 724 23.99 -7.67 27.77
CA PRO A 724 23.45 -7.85 29.11
C PRO A 724 23.61 -9.28 29.65
N LEU A 725 24.14 -9.37 30.87
CA LEU A 725 24.28 -10.60 31.63
C LEU A 725 23.42 -10.54 32.90
N SER A 726 22.71 -11.63 33.19
CA SER A 726 22.05 -11.89 34.46
C SER A 726 22.53 -13.23 34.99
N ALA A 727 23.02 -13.27 36.24
CA ALA A 727 23.60 -14.46 36.86
C ALA A 727 24.70 -15.16 36.00
N GLY A 728 25.42 -14.40 35.16
CA GLY A 728 26.46 -14.92 34.28
C GLY A 728 25.97 -15.39 32.89
N GLU A 729 24.66 -15.41 32.66
CA GLU A 729 24.05 -15.82 31.39
C GLU A 729 23.58 -14.61 30.58
N VAL A 730 23.67 -14.73 29.25
CA VAL A 730 23.23 -13.67 28.33
C VAL A 730 21.72 -13.74 28.19
N LEU A 731 21.04 -12.65 28.54
CA LEU A 731 19.59 -12.55 28.40
C LEU A 731 19.16 -12.62 26.93
N SER A 732 18.04 -13.28 26.65
CA SER A 732 17.44 -13.30 25.31
C SER A 732 16.89 -11.92 24.92
N TRP A 733 16.69 -11.70 23.61
CA TRP A 733 16.04 -10.48 23.15
C TRP A 733 14.57 -10.42 23.55
N GLU A 734 13.86 -11.56 23.61
CA GLU A 734 12.49 -11.63 24.10
C GLU A 734 12.38 -11.12 25.54
N GLU A 735 13.25 -11.60 26.44
CA GLU A 735 13.25 -11.16 27.85
C GLU A 735 13.56 -9.68 27.99
N ARG A 736 14.58 -9.17 27.28
CA ARG A 736 14.98 -7.76 27.34
C ARG A 736 13.85 -6.84 26.90
N VAL A 737 13.21 -7.15 25.76
CA VAL A 737 12.15 -6.32 25.18
C VAL A 737 10.86 -6.43 26.00
N GLU A 738 10.52 -7.61 26.52
CA GLU A 738 9.36 -7.79 27.42
C GLU A 738 9.52 -6.95 28.70
N GLN A 739 10.71 -6.92 29.30
CA GLN A 739 10.98 -6.08 30.47
C GLN A 739 10.91 -4.59 30.16
N ALA A 740 11.41 -4.17 28.99
CA ALA A 740 11.25 -2.79 28.52
C ALA A 740 9.78 -2.42 28.29
N ALA A 741 9.00 -3.30 27.64
CA ALA A 741 7.57 -3.10 27.44
C ALA A 741 6.84 -2.86 28.76
N ARG A 742 7.08 -3.70 29.78
CA ARG A 742 6.49 -3.55 31.12
C ARG A 742 6.85 -2.22 31.79
N GLN A 743 8.09 -1.75 31.65
CA GLN A 743 8.50 -0.45 32.20
C GLN A 743 7.77 0.71 31.53
N VAL A 744 7.55 0.63 30.22
CA VAL A 744 6.80 1.64 29.47
C VAL A 744 5.32 1.62 29.84
N GLU A 745 4.70 0.43 29.91
CA GLU A 745 3.31 0.25 30.35
C GLU A 745 3.07 0.79 31.77
N ALA A 746 4.05 0.64 32.66
CA ALA A 746 4.00 1.20 34.02
C ALA A 746 4.14 2.73 34.07
N LEU A 747 4.76 3.34 33.06
CA LEU A 747 4.95 4.79 32.95
C LEU A 747 3.79 5.50 32.26
N VAL A 748 3.09 4.81 31.36
CA VAL A 748 2.02 5.37 30.55
C VAL A 748 0.73 4.61 30.83
N GLU A 749 -0.03 5.10 31.81
CA GLU A 749 -1.29 4.49 32.20
C GLU A 749 -2.28 4.39 31.02
N GLY A 750 -2.84 3.19 30.80
CA GLY A 750 -3.75 2.90 29.69
C GLY A 750 -3.06 2.50 28.37
N PHE A 751 -1.73 2.47 28.32
CA PHE A 751 -0.97 1.89 27.21
C PHE A 751 -0.64 0.42 27.46
N GLU A 752 -0.86 -0.43 26.44
CA GLU A 752 -0.55 -1.87 26.49
C GLU A 752 0.00 -2.34 25.13
N LEU A 753 1.06 -3.15 25.16
CA LEU A 753 1.54 -3.87 23.98
C LEU A 753 0.97 -5.29 23.94
N SER A 754 0.71 -5.79 22.71
CA SER A 754 0.26 -7.18 22.57
C SER A 754 1.43 -8.13 22.85
N ARG A 755 1.12 -9.26 23.49
CA ARG A 755 2.05 -10.39 23.71
C ARG A 755 1.63 -11.64 22.94
N ARG A 756 0.63 -11.50 22.06
CA ARG A 756 0.07 -12.56 21.20
C ARG A 756 -0.43 -11.99 19.88
#